data_AF-A0A4U1CQ49-F1
#
_entry.id   AF-A0A4U1CQ49-F1
#
_cell.length_a   1.000
_cell.length_b   1.000
_cell.length_c   1.000
_cell.angle_alpha   90.00
_cell.angle_beta   90.00
_cell.angle_gamma   90.00
#
_symmetry.space_group_name_H-M   'P 1'
#
loop_
_entity.id
_entity.type
_entity.pdbx_description
1 polymer ?
#
loop_
_entity_poly.entity_id
_entity_poly.type
_entity_poly.pdbx_seq_one_letter_code
_entity_poly.pdbx_strand_id
1 'polypeptide(L)'
;MKRFIVILAVFALSIQVYAQKQAPLKKFRVLYVGGSANWESVHFTGKPDEMKKDVTQRMASFETMLKRYFAEVKVIDASAYTQSLSDQYDVTVMDGTPKPISQRQNITDASGKLTKIIPAGYLTEDFNKPMLFIGELGEKMGRSIGLKLDWYCLCLDADAHNMRKDHQIFKGPFPVKMTMITKSTPEDAFHYEYFLGKKTPETLPMWKVQTKGYITDKNFRIGMVARPWGFEDSPDAEFISSGVCQKTLDAVALGRHGNFFHWGFAASPEFMTEEAKTVLANSIAYISKFNGKGVIARKYLDRRATREYLKERKYLATKTAYNARLASEEKFAKQMLAEKAKAEVKKANGENLDQAAQMALNYKASPPQSYESFLKGRYGDLFDKFGTDEAAYARYFDENKDYFYSEDEMYKLNIDEDVKSLGIPYYDKKILDKAIGMLESGNDVAKGKRILNRYTMVNFDTPGQWRAWFDKHESKMFFTETGGYYFLIDTYDKTIPGNEYKKPGIQKVSYNKIQTGKTSHENAVAVATGLVDLGNHKKEIVIKFKVHPGYHMYANVAKEDPYIVTEVKIDLPAGYKKVGGLRMPSFNYFNDKGTTVYENEIMFVQEVSGNGKGEAVCSVSYQCCDSQICFPPVIDDKYKVEIN
;
A
#
# COMPACT_ATOMS: atom_id res chain seq x y z
N MET A 1 -14.98 -68.43 -53.78
CA MET A 1 -15.23 -67.06 -54.27
C MET A 1 -16.43 -66.47 -53.57
N LYS A 2 -16.17 -65.46 -52.73
CA LYS A 2 -17.00 -64.37 -52.17
C LYS A 2 -18.50 -64.60 -51.91
N ARG A 3 -18.82 -64.69 -50.61
CA ARG A 3 -20.07 -64.42 -49.87
C ARG A 3 -19.60 -63.82 -48.52
N PHE A 4 -20.17 -62.83 -47.84
CA PHE A 4 -21.36 -61.98 -47.99
C PHE A 4 -21.34 -60.96 -46.80
N ILE A 5 -21.91 -59.76 -46.99
CA ILE A 5 -22.58 -58.84 -46.02
C ILE A 5 -21.74 -57.82 -45.19
N VAL A 6 -22.38 -56.65 -45.02
CA VAL A 6 -22.31 -55.59 -43.98
C VAL A 6 -21.58 -54.32 -44.46
N ILE A 7 -22.28 -53.29 -44.98
CA ILE A 7 -22.89 -52.13 -44.27
C ILE A 7 -21.89 -51.42 -43.34
N LEU A 8 -21.76 -50.08 -43.46
CA LEU A 8 -20.93 -49.16 -42.65
C LEU A 8 -19.41 -49.15 -42.91
N ALA A 9 -18.99 -48.32 -43.87
CA ALA A 9 -17.68 -47.66 -43.87
C ALA A 9 -17.94 -46.17 -44.15
N VAL A 10 -18.48 -45.44 -43.17
CA VAL A 10 -17.69 -44.61 -42.23
C VAL A 10 -16.76 -43.67 -42.99
N PHE A 11 -17.22 -42.42 -43.06
CA PHE A 11 -16.41 -41.19 -43.02
C PHE A 11 -15.06 -41.42 -42.31
N ALA A 12 -14.04 -41.77 -43.06
CA ALA A 12 -12.69 -41.89 -42.55
C ALA A 12 -11.74 -41.47 -43.67
N LEU A 13 -11.39 -40.18 -43.70
CA LEU A 13 -10.08 -39.62 -44.08
C LEU A 13 -10.22 -38.13 -44.44
N SER A 14 -10.41 -37.28 -43.42
CA SER A 14 -9.81 -35.93 -43.38
C SER A 14 -10.17 -35.22 -42.07
N ILE A 15 -9.89 -35.85 -40.93
CA ILE A 15 -9.63 -35.09 -39.70
C ILE A 15 -8.11 -34.92 -39.67
N GLN A 16 -7.62 -33.88 -40.34
CA GLN A 16 -6.33 -33.31 -39.96
C GLN A 16 -6.53 -32.75 -38.55
N VAL A 17 -6.24 -33.59 -37.56
CA VAL A 17 -5.93 -33.14 -36.21
C VAL A 17 -4.78 -32.16 -36.38
N TYR A 18 -5.08 -30.86 -36.31
CA TYR A 18 -4.08 -29.85 -36.03
C TYR A 18 -3.54 -30.16 -34.64
N ALA A 19 -2.58 -31.07 -34.56
CA ALA A 19 -1.69 -31.17 -33.43
C ALA A 19 -0.93 -29.84 -33.41
N GLN A 20 -1.38 -28.90 -32.59
CA GLN A 20 -0.55 -27.79 -32.15
C GLN A 20 0.71 -28.43 -31.58
N LYS A 21 1.80 -28.38 -32.34
CA LYS A 21 3.13 -28.77 -31.89
C LYS A 21 3.37 -27.98 -30.60
N GLN A 22 3.29 -28.63 -29.44
CA GLN A 22 3.54 -27.97 -28.15
C GLN A 22 4.90 -27.30 -28.24
N ALA A 23 4.94 -25.98 -28.04
CA ALA A 23 6.20 -25.28 -27.97
C ALA A 23 7.07 -25.93 -26.87
N PRO A 24 8.39 -26.06 -27.08
CA PRO A 24 9.25 -26.67 -26.07
C PRO A 24 9.10 -25.93 -24.75
N LEU A 25 8.82 -26.68 -23.67
CA LEU A 25 8.71 -26.14 -22.31
C LEU A 25 9.96 -25.34 -21.96
N LYS A 26 9.78 -24.18 -21.32
CA LYS A 26 10.91 -23.47 -20.73
C LYS A 26 11.37 -24.22 -19.48
N LYS A 27 12.69 -24.40 -19.33
CA LYS A 27 13.33 -25.00 -18.14
C LYS A 27 13.29 -24.08 -16.89
N PHE A 28 12.26 -23.24 -16.77
CA PHE A 28 12.11 -22.35 -15.62
C PHE A 28 11.36 -23.07 -14.49
N ARG A 29 11.77 -22.77 -13.26
CA ARG A 29 11.14 -23.21 -12.02
C ARG A 29 10.18 -22.14 -11.55
N VAL A 30 8.90 -22.46 -11.51
CA VAL A 30 7.84 -21.55 -11.07
C VAL A 30 7.25 -22.05 -9.75
N LEU A 31 7.27 -21.17 -8.74
CA LEU A 31 6.51 -21.38 -7.51
C LEU A 31 5.17 -20.66 -7.64
N TYR A 32 4.07 -21.38 -7.63
CA TYR A 32 2.73 -20.82 -7.52
C TYR A 32 2.23 -20.92 -6.08
N VAL A 33 1.85 -19.78 -5.52
CA VAL A 33 1.37 -19.63 -4.14
C VAL A 33 -0.11 -19.26 -4.20
N GLY A 34 -0.98 -20.23 -3.97
CA GLY A 34 -2.43 -20.09 -4.04
C GLY A 34 -3.07 -19.80 -2.69
N GLY A 35 -4.37 -19.49 -2.69
CA GLY A 35 -5.15 -19.26 -1.47
C GLY A 35 -6.33 -18.31 -1.65
N SER A 36 -6.49 -17.72 -2.84
CA SER A 36 -7.66 -16.92 -3.20
C SER A 36 -8.76 -17.78 -3.84
N ALA A 37 -10.00 -17.29 -3.75
CA ALA A 37 -11.18 -17.84 -4.42
C ALA A 37 -11.46 -17.06 -5.74
N ASN A 38 -12.22 -17.64 -6.67
CA ASN A 38 -12.70 -17.01 -7.90
C ASN A 38 -13.83 -15.99 -7.66
N TRP A 39 -14.53 -16.09 -6.53
CA TRP A 39 -15.53 -15.12 -6.09
C TRP A 39 -15.13 -14.44 -4.77
N GLU A 40 -15.68 -13.27 -4.52
CA GLU A 40 -15.52 -12.51 -3.29
C GLU A 40 -16.12 -13.26 -2.08
N SER A 41 -15.58 -13.02 -0.89
CA SER A 41 -15.98 -13.74 0.34
C SER A 41 -17.48 -13.71 0.62
N VAL A 42 -18.16 -12.62 0.27
CA VAL A 42 -19.61 -12.46 0.42
C VAL A 42 -20.41 -13.52 -0.35
N HIS A 43 -19.89 -14.03 -1.48
CA HIS A 43 -20.50 -15.11 -2.25
C HIS A 43 -20.63 -16.40 -1.43
N PHE A 44 -19.69 -16.63 -0.51
CA PHE A 44 -19.59 -17.84 0.30
C PHE A 44 -20.11 -17.67 1.72
N THR A 45 -20.87 -16.61 2.01
CA THR A 45 -21.44 -16.37 3.34
C THR A 45 -22.29 -17.57 3.78
N GLY A 46 -21.93 -18.19 4.89
CA GLY A 46 -22.58 -19.41 5.40
C GLY A 46 -22.16 -20.72 4.70
N LYS A 47 -21.17 -20.67 3.78
CA LYS A 47 -20.74 -21.79 2.94
C LYS A 47 -19.21 -21.96 2.90
N PRO A 48 -18.53 -22.12 4.05
CA PRO A 48 -17.07 -22.16 4.11
C PRO A 48 -16.45 -23.31 3.30
N ASP A 49 -17.15 -24.45 3.19
CA ASP A 49 -16.64 -25.59 2.42
C ASP A 49 -16.77 -25.40 0.91
N GLU A 50 -17.74 -24.61 0.43
CA GLU A 50 -17.79 -24.20 -0.99
C GLU A 50 -16.61 -23.28 -1.32
N MET A 51 -16.27 -22.35 -0.41
CA MET A 51 -15.09 -21.49 -0.57
C MET A 51 -13.80 -22.32 -0.67
N LYS A 52 -13.60 -23.30 0.24
CA LYS A 52 -12.41 -24.18 0.19
C LYS A 52 -12.32 -24.98 -1.12
N LYS A 53 -13.46 -25.47 -1.61
CA LYS A 53 -13.52 -26.18 -2.90
C LYS A 53 -13.15 -25.26 -4.06
N ASP A 54 -13.68 -24.03 -4.08
CA ASP A 54 -13.37 -23.05 -5.12
C ASP A 54 -11.89 -22.61 -5.09
N VAL A 55 -11.30 -22.40 -3.91
CA VAL A 55 -9.85 -22.15 -3.76
C VAL A 55 -9.05 -23.33 -4.33
N THR A 56 -9.42 -24.56 -4.00
CA THR A 56 -8.73 -25.77 -4.50
C THR A 56 -8.82 -25.87 -6.03
N GLN A 57 -10.01 -25.61 -6.60
CA GLN A 57 -10.26 -25.60 -8.03
C GLN A 57 -9.42 -24.52 -8.74
N ARG A 58 -9.41 -23.30 -8.19
CA ARG A 58 -8.58 -22.20 -8.69
C ARG A 58 -7.10 -22.58 -8.71
N MET A 59 -6.57 -23.14 -7.63
CA MET A 59 -5.18 -23.58 -7.55
C MET A 59 -4.86 -24.65 -8.61
N ALA A 60 -5.73 -25.64 -8.77
CA ALA A 60 -5.56 -26.70 -9.79
C ALA A 60 -5.58 -26.14 -11.22
N SER A 61 -6.39 -25.11 -11.49
CA SER A 61 -6.46 -24.47 -12.81
C SER A 61 -5.16 -23.72 -13.16
N PHE A 62 -4.54 -23.04 -12.18
CA PHE A 62 -3.22 -22.44 -12.35
C PHE A 62 -2.13 -23.48 -12.52
N GLU A 63 -2.14 -24.55 -11.73
CA GLU A 63 -1.20 -25.65 -11.89
C GLU A 63 -1.23 -26.22 -13.33
N THR A 64 -2.45 -26.51 -13.81
CA THR A 64 -2.69 -27.05 -15.14
C THR A 64 -2.20 -26.11 -16.22
N MET A 65 -2.47 -24.81 -16.09
CA MET A 65 -2.01 -23.81 -17.05
C MET A 65 -0.49 -23.69 -17.05
N LEU A 66 0.14 -23.52 -15.88
CA LEU A 66 1.58 -23.28 -15.77
C LEU A 66 2.39 -24.48 -16.28
N LYS A 67 1.95 -25.72 -16.02
CA LYS A 67 2.60 -26.94 -16.52
C LYS A 67 2.57 -27.08 -18.05
N ARG A 68 1.73 -26.31 -18.76
CA ARG A 68 1.77 -26.24 -20.24
C ARG A 68 2.94 -25.42 -20.77
N TYR A 69 3.50 -24.53 -19.96
CA TYR A 69 4.52 -23.54 -20.37
C TYR A 69 5.89 -23.78 -19.72
N PHE A 70 5.89 -24.31 -18.48
CA PHE A 70 7.09 -24.43 -17.64
C PHE A 70 7.31 -25.89 -17.23
N ALA A 71 8.57 -26.32 -17.30
CA ALA A 71 8.96 -27.69 -16.99
C ALA A 71 8.82 -28.03 -15.50
N GLU A 72 9.08 -27.06 -14.62
CA GLU A 72 9.05 -27.25 -13.18
C GLU A 72 8.07 -26.27 -12.54
N VAL A 73 6.97 -26.80 -11.99
CA VAL A 73 5.93 -26.02 -11.32
C VAL A 73 5.67 -26.63 -9.95
N LYS A 74 5.88 -25.85 -8.89
CA LYS A 74 5.45 -26.20 -7.53
C LYS A 74 4.24 -25.35 -7.16
N VAL A 75 3.22 -26.00 -6.62
CA VAL A 75 2.03 -25.36 -6.05
C VAL A 75 2.05 -25.53 -4.54
N ILE A 76 1.81 -24.44 -3.81
CA ILE A 76 1.62 -24.43 -2.36
C ILE A 76 0.45 -23.53 -1.96
N ASP A 77 -0.09 -23.77 -0.78
CA ASP A 77 -0.99 -22.83 -0.11
C ASP A 77 -0.18 -21.67 0.50
N ALA A 78 -0.74 -20.46 0.48
CA ALA A 78 -0.08 -19.25 0.96
C ALA A 78 0.27 -19.31 2.46
N SER A 79 -0.46 -20.07 3.27
CA SER A 79 -0.15 -20.26 4.69
C SER A 79 1.18 -20.98 4.94
N ALA A 80 1.69 -21.70 3.93
CA ALA A 80 2.98 -22.39 3.94
C ALA A 80 4.12 -21.57 3.30
N TYR A 81 3.82 -20.41 2.71
CA TYR A 81 4.83 -19.59 2.05
C TYR A 81 5.70 -18.83 3.07
N THR A 82 7.01 -18.84 2.84
CA THR A 82 7.98 -17.91 3.43
C THR A 82 8.81 -17.30 2.31
N GLN A 83 9.34 -16.09 2.51
CA GLN A 83 10.06 -15.40 1.43
C GLN A 83 11.28 -16.17 0.90
N SER A 84 11.98 -16.92 1.76
CA SER A 84 13.15 -17.73 1.39
C SER A 84 12.82 -18.89 0.45
N LEU A 85 11.56 -19.33 0.36
CA LEU A 85 11.17 -20.32 -0.64
C LEU A 85 11.40 -19.78 -2.06
N SER A 86 11.26 -18.47 -2.28
CA SER A 86 11.51 -17.85 -3.58
C SER A 86 12.97 -17.98 -4.05
N ASP A 87 13.92 -18.30 -3.16
CA ASP A 87 15.33 -18.52 -3.54
C ASP A 87 15.52 -19.79 -4.38
N GLN A 88 14.59 -20.74 -4.31
CA GLN A 88 14.66 -22.02 -5.01
C GLN A 88 14.01 -22.00 -6.39
N TYR A 89 13.37 -20.89 -6.78
CA TYR A 89 12.59 -20.76 -8.01
C TYR A 89 13.03 -19.53 -8.79
N ASP A 90 12.76 -19.53 -10.08
CA ASP A 90 13.12 -18.39 -10.94
C ASP A 90 12.07 -17.28 -10.86
N VAL A 91 10.80 -17.65 -10.60
CA VAL A 91 9.69 -16.72 -10.37
C VAL A 91 8.70 -17.30 -9.36
N THR A 92 8.22 -16.44 -8.46
CA THR A 92 7.07 -16.73 -7.61
C THR A 92 5.81 -16.03 -8.15
N VAL A 93 4.76 -16.78 -8.44
CA VAL A 93 3.42 -16.27 -8.78
C VAL A 93 2.56 -16.29 -7.52
N MET A 94 2.10 -15.12 -7.10
CA MET A 94 1.37 -14.93 -5.86
C MET A 94 -0.11 -14.67 -6.15
N ASP A 95 -0.94 -15.62 -5.74
CA ASP A 95 -2.41 -15.63 -5.85
C ASP A 95 -3.10 -15.98 -4.51
N GLY A 96 -2.35 -15.90 -3.40
CA GLY A 96 -2.88 -16.04 -2.05
C GLY A 96 -2.12 -15.13 -1.09
N THR A 97 -2.76 -14.71 0.00
CA THR A 97 -2.09 -13.87 1.01
C THR A 97 -1.33 -14.76 2.00
N PRO A 98 0.01 -14.65 2.11
CA PRO A 98 0.78 -15.45 3.05
C PRO A 98 0.61 -14.95 4.49
N LYS A 99 1.19 -15.67 5.45
CA LYS A 99 1.28 -15.17 6.83
C LYS A 99 2.14 -13.89 6.86
N PRO A 100 1.70 -12.82 7.52
CA PRO A 100 2.50 -11.60 7.61
C PRO A 100 3.76 -11.82 8.45
N ILE A 101 4.88 -11.25 8.01
CA ILE A 101 6.12 -11.15 8.79
C ILE A 101 6.03 -10.04 9.86
N SER A 102 5.17 -9.05 9.63
CA SER A 102 4.83 -8.02 10.61
C SER A 102 3.34 -7.72 10.58
N GLN A 103 2.71 -7.67 11.75
CA GLN A 103 1.27 -7.43 11.85
C GLN A 103 0.91 -5.98 11.53
N ARG A 104 -0.29 -5.77 11.00
CA ARG A 104 -0.89 -4.45 10.85
C ARG A 104 -1.02 -3.81 12.23
N GLN A 105 -0.68 -2.53 12.35
CA GLN A 105 -0.88 -1.76 13.57
C GLN A 105 -1.84 -0.60 13.30
N ASN A 106 -2.81 -0.41 14.20
CA ASN A 106 -3.69 0.74 14.19
C ASN A 106 -3.29 1.62 15.37
N ILE A 107 -2.82 2.82 15.08
CA ILE A 107 -2.41 3.82 16.08
C ILE A 107 -3.58 4.77 16.27
N THR A 108 -4.02 4.94 17.51
CA THR A 108 -5.11 5.84 17.89
C THR A 108 -4.58 6.96 18.79
N ASP A 109 -5.24 8.11 18.78
CA ASP A 109 -5.01 9.14 19.79
C ASP A 109 -5.69 8.80 21.14
N ALA A 110 -5.59 9.74 22.09
CA ALA A 110 -6.17 9.63 23.43
C ALA A 110 -7.70 9.45 23.45
N SER A 111 -8.40 9.84 22.39
CA SER A 111 -9.87 9.70 22.26
C SER A 111 -10.29 8.37 21.64
N GLY A 112 -9.34 7.50 21.31
CA GLY A 112 -9.59 6.27 20.55
C GLY A 112 -9.76 6.50 19.05
N LYS A 113 -9.56 7.73 18.56
CA LYS A 113 -9.63 8.04 17.14
C LYS A 113 -8.36 7.54 16.45
N LEU A 114 -8.53 6.76 15.39
CA LEU A 114 -7.44 6.29 14.54
C LEU A 114 -6.67 7.47 13.92
N THR A 115 -5.37 7.54 14.19
CA THR A 115 -4.46 8.58 13.67
C THR A 115 -3.51 8.05 12.61
N LYS A 116 -3.12 6.77 12.68
CA LYS A 116 -2.22 6.16 11.69
C LYS A 116 -2.45 4.65 11.58
N ILE A 117 -2.36 4.13 10.36
CA ILE A 117 -2.32 2.69 10.11
C ILE A 117 -0.91 2.35 9.61
N ILE A 118 -0.26 1.41 10.28
CA ILE A 118 0.93 0.74 9.75
C ILE A 118 0.43 -0.57 9.10
N PRO A 119 0.62 -0.74 7.79
CA PRO A 119 0.16 -1.93 7.08
C PRO A 119 0.91 -3.18 7.55
N ALA A 120 0.30 -4.34 7.36
CA ALA A 120 1.01 -5.61 7.55
C ALA A 120 2.15 -5.72 6.53
N GLY A 121 3.25 -6.35 6.95
CA GLY A 121 4.39 -6.66 6.08
C GLY A 121 4.40 -8.13 5.73
N TYR A 122 4.73 -8.44 4.47
CA TYR A 122 4.78 -9.81 3.96
C TYR A 122 6.12 -10.15 3.28
N LEU A 123 6.91 -9.13 2.94
CA LEU A 123 8.23 -9.23 2.34
C LEU A 123 9.16 -8.24 3.05
N THR A 124 10.45 -8.57 3.12
CA THR A 124 11.47 -7.61 3.54
C THR A 124 11.91 -6.74 2.36
N GLU A 125 12.41 -5.54 2.63
CA GLU A 125 12.80 -4.57 1.59
C GLU A 125 13.97 -5.03 0.72
N ASP A 126 14.80 -5.93 1.24
CA ASP A 126 15.92 -6.56 0.54
C ASP A 126 15.51 -7.75 -0.33
N PHE A 127 14.24 -8.14 -0.33
CA PHE A 127 13.71 -9.15 -1.23
C PHE A 127 13.96 -8.76 -2.70
N ASN A 128 14.69 -9.62 -3.42
CA ASN A 128 15.20 -9.32 -4.76
C ASN A 128 14.92 -10.43 -5.79
N LYS A 129 14.01 -11.37 -5.47
CA LYS A 129 13.61 -12.45 -6.38
C LYS A 129 12.42 -12.04 -7.25
N PRO A 130 12.34 -12.49 -8.52
CA PRO A 130 11.20 -12.16 -9.37
C PRO A 130 9.87 -12.64 -8.79
N MET A 131 8.88 -11.75 -8.76
CA MET A 131 7.55 -12.06 -8.26
C MET A 131 6.47 -11.43 -9.13
N LEU A 132 5.45 -12.21 -9.46
CA LEU A 132 4.25 -11.74 -10.16
C LEU A 132 3.07 -11.80 -9.20
N PHE A 133 2.37 -10.68 -9.03
CA PHE A 133 1.16 -10.59 -8.22
C PHE A 133 -0.09 -10.66 -9.08
N ILE A 134 -1.08 -11.43 -8.63
CA ILE A 134 -2.43 -11.47 -9.21
C ILE A 134 -3.35 -10.54 -8.41
N GLY A 135 -4.13 -9.71 -9.10
CA GLY A 135 -5.15 -8.86 -8.50
C GLY A 135 -4.58 -7.85 -7.50
N GLU A 136 -5.16 -7.79 -6.31
CA GLU A 136 -4.83 -6.83 -5.26
C GLU A 136 -3.53 -7.14 -4.49
N LEU A 137 -2.91 -8.29 -4.73
CA LEU A 137 -1.74 -8.73 -3.95
C LEU A 137 -0.50 -7.86 -4.16
N GLY A 138 -0.43 -7.15 -5.31
CA GLY A 138 0.62 -6.16 -5.57
C GLY A 138 0.62 -5.03 -4.55
N GLU A 139 -0.57 -4.59 -4.13
CA GLU A 139 -0.71 -3.61 -3.05
C GLU A 139 -0.49 -4.28 -1.70
N LYS A 140 -1.22 -5.38 -1.45
CA LYS A 140 -1.31 -5.97 -0.11
C LYS A 140 0.06 -6.37 0.43
N MET A 141 0.90 -6.93 -0.44
CA MET A 141 2.27 -7.33 -0.11
C MET A 141 3.29 -6.22 -0.38
N GLY A 142 3.07 -5.43 -1.45
CA GLY A 142 4.01 -4.40 -1.87
C GLY A 142 4.01 -3.13 -1.03
N ARG A 143 2.92 -2.83 -0.32
CA ARG A 143 2.74 -1.63 0.49
C ARG A 143 3.88 -1.40 1.48
N SER A 144 4.22 -2.45 2.24
CA SER A 144 5.22 -2.39 3.30
C SER A 144 6.66 -2.19 2.81
N ILE A 145 6.91 -2.49 1.54
CA ILE A 145 8.22 -2.33 0.88
C ILE A 145 8.22 -1.19 -0.15
N GLY A 146 7.16 -0.37 -0.18
CA GLY A 146 7.07 0.82 -1.02
C GLY A 146 6.96 0.52 -2.51
N LEU A 147 6.20 -0.49 -2.94
CA LEU A 147 5.93 -0.67 -4.36
C LEU A 147 5.01 0.44 -4.89
N LYS A 148 5.26 0.88 -6.13
CA LYS A 148 4.35 1.74 -6.91
C LYS A 148 3.05 1.02 -7.35
N LEU A 149 2.95 -0.28 -7.12
CA LEU A 149 1.79 -1.14 -7.38
C LEU A 149 0.69 -0.91 -6.32
N ASP A 150 0.38 0.35 -6.03
CA ASP A 150 -0.42 0.77 -4.88
C ASP A 150 -1.93 0.74 -5.13
N TRP A 151 -2.72 0.94 -4.07
CA TRP A 151 -4.17 0.98 -4.18
C TRP A 151 -4.62 2.26 -4.89
N TYR A 152 -4.97 2.16 -6.18
CA TYR A 152 -5.78 3.19 -6.82
C TYR A 152 -7.26 2.81 -6.82
N CYS A 153 -7.59 1.60 -7.26
CA CYS A 153 -8.96 1.10 -7.24
C CYS A 153 -9.02 -0.42 -7.39
N LEU A 154 -9.86 -1.06 -6.57
CA LEU A 154 -10.33 -2.42 -6.80
C LEU A 154 -11.60 -2.36 -7.66
N CYS A 155 -11.42 -2.18 -8.96
CA CYS A 155 -12.52 -2.02 -9.91
C CYS A 155 -12.13 -2.39 -11.34
N LEU A 156 -11.08 -3.20 -11.53
CA LEU A 156 -10.69 -3.67 -12.86
C LEU A 156 -11.59 -4.83 -13.27
N ASP A 157 -12.24 -4.68 -14.44
CA ASP A 157 -13.08 -5.68 -15.06
C ASP A 157 -12.34 -6.45 -16.17
N ALA A 158 -13.07 -6.99 -17.15
CA ALA A 158 -12.61 -8.11 -17.95
C ALA A 158 -11.68 -7.79 -19.13
N ASP A 159 -11.60 -6.53 -19.53
CA ASP A 159 -10.98 -6.07 -20.77
C ASP A 159 -9.80 -5.12 -20.50
N ALA A 160 -8.67 -5.32 -21.17
CA ALA A 160 -7.53 -4.41 -21.19
C ALA A 160 -7.64 -3.40 -22.33
N HIS A 161 -7.11 -2.19 -22.15
CA HIS A 161 -6.98 -1.18 -23.20
C HIS A 161 -5.70 -0.34 -22.98
N ASN A 162 -5.47 0.65 -23.86
CA ASN A 162 -4.29 1.54 -23.78
C ASN A 162 -2.96 0.77 -23.61
N MET A 163 -2.82 -0.35 -24.30
CA MET A 163 -1.68 -1.27 -24.15
C MET A 163 -0.48 -0.80 -24.98
N ARG A 164 0.72 -0.97 -24.43
CA ARG A 164 1.98 -0.96 -25.21
C ARG A 164 2.07 -2.24 -26.02
N LYS A 165 1.41 -2.29 -27.17
CA LYS A 165 1.32 -3.49 -28.03
C LYS A 165 2.68 -4.06 -28.43
N ASP A 166 3.71 -3.21 -28.46
CA ASP A 166 5.07 -3.64 -28.76
C ASP A 166 5.83 -4.29 -27.60
N HIS A 167 5.26 -4.26 -26.40
CA HIS A 167 5.86 -4.86 -25.21
C HIS A 167 6.02 -6.37 -25.39
N GLN A 168 7.13 -6.90 -24.88
CA GLN A 168 7.55 -8.28 -25.16
C GLN A 168 6.55 -9.34 -24.70
N ILE A 169 5.74 -9.07 -23.67
CA ILE A 169 4.76 -10.04 -23.16
C ILE A 169 3.66 -10.38 -24.19
N PHE A 170 3.40 -9.47 -25.13
CA PHE A 170 2.44 -9.68 -26.22
C PHE A 170 3.07 -10.35 -27.45
N LYS A 171 4.40 -10.58 -27.43
CA LYS A 171 5.17 -11.11 -28.57
C LYS A 171 5.74 -12.50 -28.28
N GLY A 172 6.20 -12.74 -27.06
CA GLY A 172 6.84 -13.99 -26.68
C GLY A 172 7.31 -14.03 -25.23
N PRO A 173 7.97 -15.12 -24.81
CA PRO A 173 8.51 -16.20 -25.66
C PRO A 173 7.48 -17.16 -26.26
N PHE A 174 6.26 -17.23 -25.75
CA PHE A 174 5.18 -18.02 -26.31
C PHE A 174 4.36 -17.16 -27.29
N PRO A 175 4.13 -17.62 -28.54
CA PRO A 175 3.44 -16.81 -29.54
C PRO A 175 2.03 -16.42 -29.11
N VAL A 176 1.72 -15.13 -29.19
CA VAL A 176 0.37 -14.60 -28.91
C VAL A 176 -0.17 -13.97 -30.18
N LYS A 177 -1.39 -14.37 -30.56
CA LYS A 177 -2.18 -13.65 -31.55
C LYS A 177 -3.26 -12.88 -30.80
N MET A 178 -3.00 -11.61 -30.52
CA MET A 178 -3.92 -10.76 -29.77
C MET A 178 -5.16 -10.41 -30.60
N THR A 179 -6.34 -10.66 -30.04
CA THR A 179 -7.61 -10.24 -30.63
C THR A 179 -8.06 -8.92 -30.00
N MET A 180 -8.02 -7.86 -30.80
CA MET A 180 -8.47 -6.52 -30.40
C MET A 180 -9.86 -6.25 -30.96
N ILE A 181 -10.78 -5.80 -30.10
CA ILE A 181 -12.14 -5.42 -30.45
C ILE A 181 -12.37 -3.98 -30.04
N THR A 182 -12.84 -3.15 -30.97
CA THR A 182 -13.26 -1.78 -30.64
C THR A 182 -14.56 -1.82 -29.84
N LYS A 183 -14.55 -1.22 -28.65
CA LYS A 183 -15.70 -1.12 -27.74
C LYS A 183 -15.88 0.32 -27.27
N SER A 184 -17.05 0.65 -26.74
CA SER A 184 -17.27 1.93 -26.08
C SER A 184 -16.29 2.12 -24.92
N THR A 185 -15.78 3.34 -24.78
CA THR A 185 -14.95 3.72 -23.65
C THR A 185 -15.76 3.59 -22.35
N PRO A 186 -15.15 3.09 -21.24
CA PRO A 186 -15.85 3.01 -19.96
C PRO A 186 -16.44 4.38 -19.55
N GLU A 187 -17.71 4.41 -19.15
CA GLU A 187 -18.42 5.66 -18.81
C GLU A 187 -17.69 6.48 -17.75
N ASP A 188 -17.12 5.79 -16.75
CA ASP A 188 -16.37 6.43 -15.66
C ASP A 188 -15.11 7.17 -16.14
N ALA A 189 -14.52 6.81 -17.29
CA ALA A 189 -13.32 7.47 -17.80
C ALA A 189 -13.58 8.94 -18.20
N PHE A 190 -14.80 9.26 -18.64
CA PHE A 190 -15.19 10.62 -19.03
C PHE A 190 -15.21 11.58 -17.83
N HIS A 191 -15.39 11.06 -16.61
CA HIS A 191 -15.29 11.87 -15.38
C HIS A 191 -13.89 12.41 -15.12
N TYR A 192 -12.86 11.90 -15.81
CA TYR A 192 -11.47 12.28 -15.63
C TYR A 192 -10.85 12.94 -16.87
N GLU A 193 -11.67 13.41 -17.82
CA GLU A 193 -11.18 14.02 -19.07
C GLU A 193 -10.17 15.16 -18.82
N TYR A 194 -10.34 15.91 -17.72
CA TYR A 194 -9.43 16.98 -17.32
C TYR A 194 -8.00 16.51 -16.99
N PHE A 195 -7.77 15.22 -16.71
CA PHE A 195 -6.41 14.66 -16.56
C PHE A 195 -5.71 14.41 -17.90
N LEU A 196 -6.47 14.10 -18.95
CA LEU A 196 -5.94 13.60 -20.23
C LEU A 196 -5.36 14.72 -21.12
N GLY A 197 -5.72 15.98 -20.86
CA GLY A 197 -5.32 17.14 -21.68
C GLY A 197 -5.89 17.11 -23.11
N LYS A 198 -6.74 16.13 -23.42
CA LYS A 198 -7.42 15.92 -24.70
C LYS A 198 -8.76 15.26 -24.44
N LYS A 199 -9.68 15.38 -25.41
CA LYS A 199 -10.99 14.74 -25.34
C LYS A 199 -10.83 13.22 -25.19
N THR A 200 -11.62 12.63 -24.29
CA THR A 200 -11.71 11.19 -24.12
C THR A 200 -12.35 10.59 -25.37
N PRO A 201 -11.72 9.59 -26.03
CA PRO A 201 -12.32 8.98 -27.20
C PRO A 201 -13.61 8.23 -26.83
N GLU A 202 -14.58 8.19 -27.73
CA GLU A 202 -15.86 7.50 -27.50
C GLU A 202 -15.71 5.98 -27.53
N THR A 203 -14.70 5.48 -28.26
CA THR A 203 -14.39 4.05 -28.35
C THR A 203 -12.89 3.79 -28.20
N LEU A 204 -12.55 2.59 -27.74
CA LEU A 204 -11.18 2.14 -27.56
C LEU A 204 -11.01 0.71 -28.10
N PRO A 205 -9.83 0.37 -28.66
CA PRO A 205 -9.48 -1.01 -28.92
C PRO A 205 -9.21 -1.73 -27.59
N MET A 206 -9.96 -2.79 -27.34
CA MET A 206 -9.88 -3.58 -26.11
C MET A 206 -9.49 -5.03 -26.38
N TRP A 207 -8.76 -5.61 -25.44
CA TRP A 207 -8.40 -7.02 -25.42
C TRP A 207 -9.13 -7.73 -24.27
N LYS A 208 -9.87 -8.80 -24.58
CA LYS A 208 -10.61 -9.59 -23.60
C LYS A 208 -9.63 -10.50 -22.83
N VAL A 209 -9.33 -10.14 -21.59
CA VAL A 209 -8.39 -10.89 -20.74
C VAL A 209 -9.11 -12.06 -20.07
N GLN A 210 -10.31 -11.80 -19.55
CA GLN A 210 -11.12 -12.78 -18.85
C GLN A 210 -12.55 -12.85 -19.41
N THR A 211 -13.14 -14.05 -19.39
CA THR A 211 -14.47 -14.33 -19.92
C THR A 211 -15.56 -13.83 -18.97
N LYS A 212 -15.27 -13.80 -17.67
CA LYS A 212 -16.10 -13.23 -16.61
C LYS A 212 -15.41 -12.06 -15.94
N GLY A 213 -16.19 -11.11 -15.45
CA GLY A 213 -15.77 -9.99 -14.61
C GLY A 213 -16.91 -9.57 -13.68
N TYR A 214 -16.64 -8.68 -12.74
CA TYR A 214 -17.61 -8.29 -11.70
C TYR A 214 -18.84 -7.57 -12.28
N ILE A 215 -18.72 -7.01 -13.50
CA ILE A 215 -19.84 -6.43 -14.24
C ILE A 215 -20.78 -7.53 -14.77
N THR A 216 -20.22 -8.67 -15.18
CA THR A 216 -20.96 -9.76 -15.85
C THR A 216 -21.39 -10.89 -14.92
N ASP A 217 -20.70 -11.09 -13.80
CA ASP A 217 -20.95 -12.16 -12.84
C ASP A 217 -20.84 -11.59 -11.41
N LYS A 218 -21.97 -11.57 -10.71
CA LYS A 218 -22.08 -10.93 -9.41
C LYS A 218 -21.15 -11.59 -8.39
N ASN A 219 -20.42 -10.76 -7.66
CA ASN A 219 -19.40 -11.18 -6.68
C ASN A 219 -18.21 -11.92 -7.31
N PHE A 220 -18.05 -11.96 -8.63
CA PHE A 220 -16.81 -12.46 -9.21
C PHE A 220 -15.64 -11.61 -8.72
N ARG A 221 -14.47 -12.25 -8.52
CA ARG A 221 -13.30 -11.60 -7.96
C ARG A 221 -12.92 -10.36 -8.76
N ILE A 222 -12.75 -9.24 -8.08
CA ILE A 222 -12.52 -7.93 -8.71
C ILE A 222 -11.01 -7.73 -8.91
N GLY A 223 -10.60 -7.23 -10.08
CA GLY A 223 -9.21 -6.88 -10.33
C GLY A 223 -8.83 -5.52 -9.73
N MET A 224 -7.53 -5.26 -9.65
CA MET A 224 -6.99 -4.00 -9.12
C MET A 224 -6.18 -3.24 -10.17
N VAL A 225 -6.41 -1.92 -10.24
CA VAL A 225 -5.51 -0.99 -10.93
C VAL A 225 -4.68 -0.17 -9.92
N ALA A 226 -3.42 0.09 -10.28
CA ALA A 226 -2.52 0.98 -9.54
C ALA A 226 -2.51 2.41 -10.10
N ARG A 227 -2.02 3.38 -9.30
CA ARG A 227 -2.10 4.80 -9.65
C ARG A 227 -1.08 5.13 -10.75
N PRO A 228 -1.48 5.82 -11.83
CA PRO A 228 -0.59 6.08 -12.96
C PRO A 228 0.33 7.29 -12.79
N TRP A 229 -0.08 8.26 -11.99
CA TRP A 229 0.64 9.53 -11.86
C TRP A 229 1.98 9.33 -11.13
N GLY A 230 3.07 9.52 -11.86
CA GLY A 230 4.44 9.24 -11.41
C GLY A 230 4.79 7.75 -11.35
N PHE A 231 4.01 6.87 -11.98
CA PHE A 231 4.33 5.44 -12.01
C PHE A 231 5.71 5.20 -12.65
N GLU A 232 5.97 5.83 -13.80
CA GLU A 232 7.23 5.70 -14.56
C GLU A 232 8.24 6.84 -14.31
N ASP A 233 8.11 7.57 -13.19
CA ASP A 233 9.10 8.59 -12.79
C ASP A 233 10.42 7.99 -12.23
N SER A 234 10.63 6.68 -12.45
CA SER A 234 11.85 5.97 -12.08
C SER A 234 12.20 4.90 -13.12
N PRO A 235 13.49 4.60 -13.34
CA PRO A 235 13.94 3.68 -14.39
C PRO A 235 13.56 2.22 -14.14
N ASP A 236 13.24 1.88 -12.90
CA ASP A 236 12.83 0.53 -12.49
C ASP A 236 11.32 0.29 -12.59
N ALA A 237 10.52 1.26 -13.06
CA ALA A 237 9.09 1.11 -13.23
C ALA A 237 8.66 1.16 -14.71
N GLU A 238 7.63 0.40 -15.07
CA GLU A 238 7.12 0.36 -16.44
C GLU A 238 5.60 0.15 -16.47
N PHE A 239 4.88 1.04 -17.14
CA PHE A 239 3.47 0.88 -17.49
C PHE A 239 3.35 -0.01 -18.75
N ILE A 240 2.45 -0.99 -18.74
CA ILE A 240 2.24 -1.88 -19.89
C ILE A 240 0.83 -1.74 -20.46
N SER A 241 -0.19 -1.73 -19.60
CA SER A 241 -1.57 -1.50 -20.03
C SER A 241 -2.46 -0.94 -18.95
N SER A 242 -3.56 -0.35 -19.40
CA SER A 242 -4.74 -0.09 -18.58
C SER A 242 -5.80 -1.17 -18.84
N GLY A 243 -6.99 -0.97 -18.28
CA GLY A 243 -8.14 -1.83 -18.49
C GLY A 243 -9.42 -1.18 -17.96
N VAL A 244 -10.54 -1.79 -18.35
CA VAL A 244 -11.88 -1.30 -18.03
C VAL A 244 -12.03 -1.21 -16.51
N CYS A 245 -12.06 0.01 -16.00
CA CYS A 245 -12.18 0.32 -14.58
C CYS A 245 -12.80 1.70 -14.38
N GLN A 246 -13.07 2.06 -13.12
CA GLN A 246 -13.75 3.32 -12.75
C GLN A 246 -12.79 4.51 -12.60
N LYS A 247 -11.67 4.49 -13.33
CA LYS A 247 -10.55 5.44 -13.19
C LYS A 247 -10.10 5.95 -14.55
N THR A 248 -9.07 6.80 -14.54
CA THR A 248 -8.46 7.36 -15.75
C THR A 248 -7.97 6.27 -16.72
N LEU A 249 -7.93 6.57 -18.02
CA LEU A 249 -7.53 5.62 -19.07
C LEU A 249 -6.07 5.17 -19.02
N ASP A 250 -5.27 5.77 -18.15
CA ASP A 250 -3.88 5.42 -17.87
C ASP A 250 -3.72 4.59 -16.60
N ALA A 251 -4.79 4.32 -15.83
CA ALA A 251 -4.73 3.51 -14.61
C ALA A 251 -4.05 2.15 -14.87
N VAL A 252 -3.12 1.74 -14.00
CA VAL A 252 -2.17 0.66 -14.32
C VAL A 252 -2.79 -0.71 -14.02
N ALA A 253 -3.22 -1.42 -15.06
CA ALA A 253 -3.71 -2.79 -14.95
C ALA A 253 -2.58 -3.81 -15.08
N LEU A 254 -1.64 -3.58 -16.01
CA LEU A 254 -0.41 -4.34 -16.15
C LEU A 254 0.79 -3.39 -16.03
N GLY A 255 1.77 -3.75 -15.20
CA GLY A 255 2.98 -2.97 -15.03
C GLY A 255 4.06 -3.69 -14.23
N ARG A 256 5.27 -3.15 -14.24
CA ARG A 256 6.42 -3.66 -13.49
C ARG A 256 6.98 -2.60 -12.56
N HIS A 257 7.47 -3.00 -11.40
CA HIS A 257 8.30 -2.17 -10.52
C HIS A 257 9.43 -3.01 -9.91
N GLY A 258 10.68 -2.72 -10.27
CA GLY A 258 11.83 -3.57 -9.96
C GLY A 258 11.62 -5.01 -10.45
N ASN A 259 11.78 -5.96 -9.53
CA ASN A 259 11.58 -7.40 -9.69
C ASN A 259 10.12 -7.85 -9.49
N PHE A 260 9.17 -6.91 -9.42
CA PHE A 260 7.74 -7.21 -9.23
C PHE A 260 6.92 -6.89 -10.46
N PHE A 261 6.04 -7.81 -10.85
CA PHE A 261 5.07 -7.63 -11.93
C PHE A 261 3.65 -7.56 -11.34
N HIS A 262 2.88 -6.56 -11.76
CA HIS A 262 1.47 -6.40 -11.45
C HIS A 262 0.62 -6.99 -12.57
N TRP A 263 -0.03 -8.10 -12.30
CA TRP A 263 -1.12 -8.61 -13.14
C TRP A 263 -2.45 -8.27 -12.44
N GLY A 264 -2.99 -7.10 -12.73
CA GLY A 264 -4.15 -6.56 -12.01
C GLY A 264 -5.45 -7.34 -12.22
N PHE A 265 -5.55 -8.13 -13.30
CA PHE A 265 -6.72 -8.97 -13.58
C PHE A 265 -6.80 -10.13 -12.58
N ALA A 266 -8.02 -10.54 -12.22
CA ALA A 266 -8.24 -11.42 -11.07
C ALA A 266 -8.77 -12.82 -11.42
N ALA A 267 -9.17 -13.06 -12.68
CA ALA A 267 -9.64 -14.38 -13.11
C ALA A 267 -8.58 -15.48 -12.92
N SER A 268 -9.03 -16.70 -12.65
CA SER A 268 -8.22 -17.90 -12.76
C SER A 268 -8.15 -18.36 -14.23
N PRO A 269 -7.23 -19.27 -14.59
CA PRO A 269 -7.16 -19.81 -15.95
C PRO A 269 -8.45 -20.47 -16.46
N GLU A 270 -9.40 -20.86 -15.63
CA GLU A 270 -10.71 -21.33 -16.10
C GLU A 270 -11.51 -20.22 -16.80
N PHE A 271 -11.32 -18.98 -16.34
CA PHE A 271 -12.03 -17.80 -16.83
C PHE A 271 -11.12 -16.85 -17.62
N MET A 272 -9.88 -17.23 -17.93
CA MET A 272 -9.02 -16.49 -18.85
C MET A 272 -9.28 -16.91 -20.30
N THR A 273 -9.12 -15.97 -21.24
CA THR A 273 -8.99 -16.33 -22.66
C THR A 273 -7.68 -17.09 -22.90
N GLU A 274 -7.59 -17.89 -23.97
CA GLU A 274 -6.33 -18.60 -24.30
C GLU A 274 -5.17 -17.63 -24.56
N GLU A 275 -5.48 -16.47 -25.15
CA GLU A 275 -4.52 -15.37 -25.33
C GLU A 275 -4.00 -14.88 -23.97
N ALA A 276 -4.88 -14.65 -23.00
CA ALA A 276 -4.50 -14.19 -21.66
C ALA A 276 -3.66 -15.21 -20.90
N LYS A 277 -3.95 -16.51 -21.03
CA LYS A 277 -3.11 -17.57 -20.45
C LYS A 277 -1.68 -17.49 -20.99
N THR A 278 -1.55 -17.27 -22.31
CA THR A 278 -0.26 -17.15 -22.97
C THR A 278 0.47 -15.88 -22.57
N VAL A 279 -0.22 -14.73 -22.52
CA VAL A 279 0.37 -13.44 -22.09
C VAL A 279 0.77 -13.47 -20.61
N LEU A 280 0.01 -14.14 -19.74
CA LEU A 280 0.41 -14.37 -18.35
C LEU A 280 1.70 -15.22 -18.28
N ALA A 281 1.79 -16.31 -19.04
CA ALA A 281 3.01 -17.11 -19.11
C ALA A 281 4.20 -16.30 -19.64
N ASN A 282 3.98 -15.44 -20.64
CA ASN A 282 5.00 -14.51 -21.14
C ASN A 282 5.40 -13.47 -20.08
N SER A 283 4.46 -13.02 -19.24
CA SER A 283 4.72 -12.07 -18.16
C SER A 283 5.59 -12.70 -17.06
N ILE A 284 5.38 -13.98 -16.75
CA ILE A 284 6.27 -14.78 -15.87
C ILE A 284 7.67 -14.89 -16.48
N ALA A 285 7.78 -15.24 -17.76
CA ALA A 285 9.07 -15.31 -18.45
C ALA A 285 9.76 -13.94 -18.62
N TYR A 286 8.99 -12.85 -18.62
CA TYR A 286 9.50 -11.49 -18.65
C TYR A 286 10.10 -11.10 -17.30
N ILE A 287 9.35 -11.27 -16.21
CA ILE A 287 9.79 -10.83 -14.88
C ILE A 287 10.99 -11.65 -14.36
N SER A 288 11.16 -12.90 -14.80
CA SER A 288 12.32 -13.74 -14.43
C SER A 288 13.68 -13.09 -14.77
N LYS A 289 13.72 -12.20 -15.77
CA LYS A 289 14.92 -11.45 -16.17
C LYS A 289 15.37 -10.41 -15.14
N PHE A 290 14.55 -10.11 -14.15
CA PHE A 290 14.77 -9.07 -13.14
C PHE A 290 15.26 -9.64 -11.80
N ASN A 291 15.80 -10.86 -11.79
CA ASN A 291 16.44 -11.41 -10.59
C ASN A 291 17.59 -10.49 -10.13
N GLY A 292 17.59 -10.14 -8.85
CA GLY A 292 18.55 -9.19 -8.26
C GLY A 292 18.26 -7.71 -8.59
N LYS A 293 17.22 -7.40 -9.38
CA LYS A 293 16.83 -6.03 -9.77
C LYS A 293 15.75 -5.50 -8.84
N GLY A 294 16.11 -5.32 -7.57
CA GLY A 294 15.23 -4.78 -6.53
C GLY A 294 14.64 -3.41 -6.86
N VAL A 295 13.84 -2.87 -5.95
CA VAL A 295 13.24 -1.54 -6.09
C VAL A 295 14.27 -0.45 -5.84
N ILE A 296 14.34 0.53 -6.74
CA ILE A 296 15.13 1.76 -6.62
C ILE A 296 14.26 2.85 -5.99
N ALA A 297 13.11 3.21 -6.60
CA ALA A 297 12.26 4.29 -6.12
C ALA A 297 11.06 3.76 -5.31
N ARG A 298 11.07 3.95 -3.98
CA ARG A 298 10.03 3.42 -3.09
C ARG A 298 8.91 4.41 -2.82
N LYS A 299 7.67 3.98 -3.06
CA LYS A 299 6.43 4.71 -2.80
C LYS A 299 5.74 4.18 -1.54
N TYR A 300 6.14 4.67 -0.38
CA TYR A 300 5.51 4.26 0.89
C TYR A 300 4.19 4.98 1.18
N LEU A 301 4.07 6.23 0.71
CA LEU A 301 2.83 7.00 0.78
C LEU A 301 2.10 6.85 -0.57
N ASP A 302 1.02 6.06 -0.63
CA ASP A 302 0.24 5.93 -1.88
C ASP A 302 -0.25 7.28 -2.36
N ARG A 303 -0.95 8.01 -1.49
CA ARG A 303 -1.67 9.23 -1.86
C ARG A 303 -0.79 10.47 -1.83
N ARG A 304 0.52 10.31 -2.03
CA ARG A 304 1.42 11.45 -2.23
C ARG A 304 0.97 12.21 -3.48
N ALA A 305 0.82 13.52 -3.34
CA ALA A 305 0.45 14.36 -4.48
C ALA A 305 1.63 14.48 -5.44
N THR A 306 1.35 14.36 -6.72
CA THR A 306 2.28 14.61 -7.84
C THR A 306 1.87 15.88 -8.57
N ARG A 307 2.69 16.38 -9.50
CA ARG A 307 2.30 17.53 -10.33
C ARG A 307 1.01 17.30 -11.11
N GLU A 308 0.72 16.05 -11.47
CA GLU A 308 -0.50 15.67 -12.17
C GLU A 308 -1.76 16.01 -11.36
N TYR A 309 -1.68 15.98 -10.03
CA TYR A 309 -2.78 16.37 -9.16
C TYR A 309 -3.19 17.85 -9.33
N LEU A 310 -2.29 18.71 -9.83
CA LEU A 310 -2.62 20.10 -10.15
C LEU A 310 -3.70 20.23 -11.22
N LYS A 311 -3.81 19.27 -12.15
CA LYS A 311 -4.88 19.26 -13.17
C LYS A 311 -6.25 19.15 -12.52
N GLU A 312 -6.38 18.27 -11.53
CA GLU A 312 -7.60 18.14 -10.73
C GLU A 312 -7.86 19.40 -9.89
N ARG A 313 -6.83 19.93 -9.23
CA ARG A 313 -6.94 21.17 -8.44
C ARG A 313 -7.33 22.37 -9.29
N LYS A 314 -6.93 22.45 -10.55
CA LYS A 314 -7.38 23.50 -11.48
C LYS A 314 -8.83 23.28 -11.91
N TYR A 315 -9.16 22.05 -12.35
CA TYR A 315 -10.52 21.73 -12.81
C TYR A 315 -11.58 21.99 -11.73
N LEU A 316 -11.32 21.52 -10.50
CA LEU A 316 -12.27 21.64 -9.40
C LEU A 316 -12.46 23.07 -8.89
N ALA A 317 -11.65 24.03 -9.35
CA ALA A 317 -11.87 25.44 -9.08
C ALA A 317 -12.89 26.08 -10.05
N THR A 318 -13.30 25.39 -11.11
CA THR A 318 -14.13 25.97 -12.19
C THR A 318 -15.64 25.85 -11.96
N LYS A 319 -16.43 26.73 -12.59
CA LYS A 319 -17.90 26.58 -12.67
C LYS A 319 -18.29 25.31 -13.39
N THR A 320 -17.51 24.88 -14.39
CA THR A 320 -17.75 23.63 -15.12
C THR A 320 -17.77 22.43 -14.19
N ALA A 321 -16.78 22.30 -13.30
CA ALA A 321 -16.75 21.22 -12.31
C ALA A 321 -17.91 21.30 -11.31
N TYR A 322 -18.24 22.51 -10.86
CA TYR A 322 -19.37 22.75 -9.98
C TYR A 322 -20.71 22.36 -10.61
N ASN A 323 -20.97 22.80 -11.84
CA ASN A 323 -22.20 22.50 -12.57
C ASN A 323 -22.31 21.00 -12.88
N ALA A 324 -21.21 20.34 -13.24
CA ALA A 324 -21.18 18.88 -13.43
C ALA A 324 -21.55 18.14 -12.15
N ARG A 325 -21.07 18.60 -10.99
CA ARG A 325 -21.46 18.05 -9.69
C ARG A 325 -22.95 18.27 -9.40
N LEU A 326 -23.47 19.47 -9.61
CA LEU A 326 -24.90 19.76 -9.41
C LEU A 326 -25.78 18.84 -10.27
N ALA A 327 -25.43 18.65 -11.54
CA ALA A 327 -26.15 17.75 -12.44
C ALA A 327 -26.13 16.29 -11.95
N SER A 328 -24.98 15.84 -11.42
CA SER A 328 -24.86 14.51 -10.81
C SER A 328 -25.70 14.36 -9.55
N GLU A 329 -25.71 15.37 -8.67
CA GLU A 329 -26.52 15.40 -7.45
C GLU A 329 -28.01 15.40 -7.76
N GLU A 330 -28.45 16.19 -8.76
CA GLU A 330 -29.83 16.21 -9.23
C GLU A 330 -30.26 14.86 -9.79
N LYS A 331 -29.43 14.23 -10.64
CA LYS A 331 -29.68 12.90 -11.19
C LYS A 331 -29.82 11.86 -10.08
N PHE A 332 -28.90 11.86 -9.11
CA PHE A 332 -28.94 10.96 -7.97
C PHE A 332 -30.20 11.19 -7.11
N ALA A 333 -30.55 12.45 -6.83
CA ALA A 333 -31.74 12.78 -6.06
C ALA A 333 -33.02 12.31 -6.75
N LYS A 334 -33.15 12.51 -8.07
CA LYS A 334 -34.28 11.99 -8.86
C LYS A 334 -34.38 10.47 -8.77
N GLN A 335 -33.26 9.77 -8.92
CA GLN A 335 -33.21 8.31 -8.79
C GLN A 335 -33.64 7.84 -7.40
N MET A 336 -33.08 8.42 -6.34
CA MET A 336 -33.39 8.03 -4.97
C MET A 336 -34.83 8.37 -4.56
N LEU A 337 -35.40 9.48 -5.05
CA LEU A 337 -36.81 9.82 -4.84
C LEU A 337 -37.75 8.83 -5.57
N ALA A 338 -37.37 8.37 -6.77
CA ALA A 338 -38.12 7.34 -7.47
C ALA A 338 -38.05 5.98 -6.73
N GLU A 339 -36.89 5.58 -6.24
CA GLU A 339 -36.74 4.36 -5.43
C GLU A 339 -37.49 4.46 -4.09
N LYS A 340 -37.49 5.65 -3.48
CA LYS A 340 -38.29 5.93 -2.29
C LYS A 340 -39.78 5.73 -2.56
N ALA A 341 -40.32 6.31 -3.64
CA ALA A 341 -41.73 6.15 -4.00
C ALA A 341 -42.11 4.67 -4.23
N LYS A 342 -41.23 3.88 -4.88
CA LYS A 342 -41.42 2.43 -5.01
C LYS A 342 -41.45 1.72 -3.65
N ALA A 343 -40.54 2.08 -2.75
CA ALA A 343 -40.47 1.50 -1.42
C ALA A 343 -41.70 1.88 -0.56
N GLU A 344 -42.25 3.09 -0.72
CA GLU A 344 -43.49 3.53 -0.07
C GLU A 344 -44.70 2.71 -0.52
N VAL A 345 -44.82 2.42 -1.82
CA VAL A 345 -45.87 1.54 -2.36
C VAL A 345 -45.75 0.12 -1.78
N LYS A 346 -44.54 -0.47 -1.82
CA LYS A 346 -44.31 -1.81 -1.23
C LYS A 346 -44.69 -1.84 0.25
N LYS A 347 -44.31 -0.81 1.00
CA LYS A 347 -44.66 -0.68 2.41
C LYS A 347 -46.17 -0.60 2.61
N ALA A 348 -46.87 0.18 1.79
CA ALA A 348 -48.33 0.33 1.86
C ALA A 348 -49.06 -0.98 1.52
N ASN A 349 -48.50 -1.80 0.63
CA ASN A 349 -49.03 -3.11 0.27
C ASN A 349 -48.71 -4.21 1.31
N GLY A 350 -48.00 -3.89 2.39
CA GLY A 350 -47.56 -4.88 3.39
C GLY A 350 -46.48 -5.83 2.88
N GLU A 351 -45.76 -5.48 1.82
CA GLU A 351 -44.68 -6.28 1.27
C GLU A 351 -43.41 -6.16 2.13
N ASN A 352 -42.62 -7.24 2.17
CA ASN A 352 -41.32 -7.22 2.84
C ASN A 352 -40.32 -6.31 2.12
N LEU A 353 -39.72 -5.37 2.85
CA LEU A 353 -38.73 -4.44 2.34
C LEU A 353 -37.31 -4.98 2.55
N ASP A 354 -36.53 -5.06 1.48
CA ASP A 354 -35.09 -5.28 1.58
C ASP A 354 -34.36 -4.04 2.15
N GLN A 355 -33.08 -4.19 2.45
CA GLN A 355 -32.26 -3.13 3.04
C GLN A 355 -32.18 -1.87 2.13
N ALA A 356 -32.16 -2.05 0.81
CA ALA A 356 -32.08 -0.94 -0.13
C ALA A 356 -33.37 -0.11 -0.13
N ALA A 357 -34.53 -0.78 -0.12
CA ALA A 357 -35.83 -0.13 0.00
C ALA A 357 -35.97 0.61 1.34
N GLN A 358 -35.50 0.01 2.44
CA GLN A 358 -35.48 0.69 3.76
C GLN A 358 -34.60 1.95 3.75
N MET A 359 -33.41 1.89 3.12
CA MET A 359 -32.55 3.06 2.96
C MET A 359 -33.23 4.15 2.10
N ALA A 360 -33.88 3.76 1.01
CA ALA A 360 -34.58 4.70 0.12
C ALA A 360 -35.73 5.42 0.84
N LEU A 361 -36.50 4.74 1.71
CA LEU A 361 -37.55 5.36 2.53
C LEU A 361 -37.03 6.53 3.39
N ASN A 362 -35.81 6.41 3.89
CA ASN A 362 -35.19 7.42 4.75
C ASN A 362 -34.53 8.55 3.95
N TYR A 363 -34.48 8.45 2.61
CA TYR A 363 -33.85 9.46 1.79
C TYR A 363 -34.58 10.81 1.86
N LYS A 364 -33.79 11.88 1.98
CA LYS A 364 -34.20 13.28 1.88
C LYS A 364 -33.19 14.01 0.99
N ALA A 365 -33.68 14.65 -0.06
CA ALA A 365 -32.83 15.47 -0.92
C ALA A 365 -32.28 16.67 -0.13
N SER A 366 -30.98 16.92 -0.24
CA SER A 366 -30.36 18.12 0.34
C SER A 366 -30.46 19.29 -0.64
N PRO A 367 -30.58 20.54 -0.16
CA PRO A 367 -30.51 21.70 -1.04
C PRO A 367 -29.14 21.78 -1.72
N PRO A 368 -29.06 22.27 -2.96
CA PRO A 368 -27.79 22.40 -3.67
C PRO A 368 -26.89 23.41 -2.96
N GLN A 369 -25.62 23.04 -2.78
CA GLN A 369 -24.60 23.92 -2.22
C GLN A 369 -24.31 25.09 -3.19
N SER A 370 -24.08 26.31 -2.68
CA SER A 370 -23.64 27.43 -3.52
C SER A 370 -22.22 27.22 -4.06
N TYR A 371 -21.89 27.85 -5.19
CA TYR A 371 -20.52 27.78 -5.76
C TYR A 371 -19.47 28.33 -4.80
N GLU A 372 -19.81 29.41 -4.09
CA GLU A 372 -18.95 29.99 -3.05
C GLU A 372 -18.64 28.98 -1.94
N SER A 373 -19.67 28.35 -1.38
CA SER A 373 -19.50 27.32 -0.34
C SER A 373 -18.69 26.13 -0.86
N PHE A 374 -18.89 25.74 -2.14
CA PHE A 374 -18.17 24.65 -2.79
C PHE A 374 -16.66 24.94 -2.88
N LEU A 375 -16.29 26.15 -3.32
CA LEU A 375 -14.89 26.56 -3.38
C LEU A 375 -14.28 26.74 -1.99
N LYS A 376 -14.99 27.41 -1.07
CA LYS A 376 -14.52 27.63 0.30
C LYS A 376 -14.19 26.32 1.01
N GLY A 377 -15.06 25.31 0.90
CA GLY A 377 -14.84 24.00 1.49
C GLY A 377 -13.66 23.22 0.88
N ARG A 378 -13.23 23.55 -0.34
CA ARG A 378 -12.18 22.81 -1.09
C ARG A 378 -10.82 23.51 -1.10
N TYR A 379 -10.80 24.84 -0.96
CA TYR A 379 -9.62 25.67 -1.17
C TYR A 379 -9.22 26.52 0.04
N GLY A 380 -10.06 26.65 1.08
CA GLY A 380 -9.70 27.32 2.34
C GLY A 380 -9.02 28.67 2.11
N ASP A 381 -7.77 28.80 2.54
CA ASP A 381 -6.96 30.02 2.40
C ASP A 381 -6.85 30.57 0.96
N LEU A 382 -6.91 29.72 -0.08
CA LEU A 382 -6.92 30.20 -1.46
C LEU A 382 -8.26 30.85 -1.83
N PHE A 383 -9.37 30.40 -1.21
CA PHE A 383 -10.67 31.06 -1.36
C PHE A 383 -10.68 32.43 -0.70
N ASP A 384 -10.04 32.60 0.45
CA ASP A 384 -9.94 33.92 1.09
C ASP A 384 -9.16 34.93 0.22
N LYS A 385 -8.26 34.44 -0.65
CA LYS A 385 -7.49 35.26 -1.61
C LYS A 385 -8.22 35.52 -2.92
N PHE A 386 -8.86 34.51 -3.49
CA PHE A 386 -9.38 34.56 -4.87
C PHE A 386 -10.91 34.60 -4.95
N GLY A 387 -11.62 34.29 -3.87
CA GLY A 387 -13.06 34.11 -3.85
C GLY A 387 -13.50 33.14 -4.94
N THR A 388 -14.33 33.62 -5.86
CA THR A 388 -14.87 32.90 -7.01
C THR A 388 -14.17 33.20 -8.34
N ASP A 389 -13.02 33.90 -8.33
CA ASP A 389 -12.24 34.18 -9.55
C ASP A 389 -11.50 32.93 -10.03
N GLU A 390 -12.13 32.17 -10.93
CA GLU A 390 -11.57 30.98 -11.57
C GLU A 390 -10.20 31.22 -12.22
N ALA A 391 -10.02 32.38 -12.86
CA ALA A 391 -8.80 32.69 -13.57
C ALA A 391 -7.64 32.91 -12.59
N ALA A 392 -7.90 33.44 -11.38
CA ALA A 392 -6.90 33.56 -10.34
C ALA A 392 -6.40 32.19 -9.84
N TYR A 393 -7.27 31.21 -9.64
CA TYR A 393 -6.83 29.84 -9.30
C TYR A 393 -5.98 29.23 -10.41
N ALA A 394 -6.41 29.36 -11.67
CA ALA A 394 -5.65 28.84 -12.81
C ALA A 394 -4.24 29.44 -12.88
N ARG A 395 -4.13 30.78 -12.81
CA ARG A 395 -2.84 31.49 -12.77
C ARG A 395 -1.99 31.02 -11.60
N TYR A 396 -2.54 30.95 -10.39
CA TYR A 396 -1.82 30.50 -9.20
C TYR A 396 -1.20 29.12 -9.39
N PHE A 397 -1.97 28.15 -9.89
CA PHE A 397 -1.43 26.81 -10.11
C PHE A 397 -0.42 26.75 -11.25
N ASP A 398 -0.61 27.52 -12.33
CA ASP A 398 0.31 27.54 -13.48
C ASP A 398 1.65 28.23 -13.16
N GLU A 399 1.62 29.34 -12.44
CA GLU A 399 2.82 30.09 -12.04
C GLU A 399 3.67 29.33 -11.00
N ASN A 400 3.05 28.45 -10.20
CA ASN A 400 3.72 27.71 -9.13
C ASN A 400 3.96 26.23 -9.45
N LYS A 401 3.56 25.75 -10.65
CA LYS A 401 3.63 24.32 -11.03
C LYS A 401 5.00 23.68 -10.83
N ASP A 402 6.06 24.44 -11.06
CA ASP A 402 7.45 23.97 -11.01
C ASP A 402 8.06 24.05 -9.60
N TYR A 403 7.27 24.49 -8.61
CA TYR A 403 7.68 24.72 -7.23
C TYR A 403 6.77 24.03 -6.22
N PHE A 404 5.74 23.30 -6.66
CA PHE A 404 4.93 22.49 -5.76
C PHE A 404 5.67 21.22 -5.35
N TYR A 405 5.72 20.95 -4.05
CA TYR A 405 6.22 19.69 -3.50
C TYR A 405 5.23 19.10 -2.51
N SER A 406 5.35 17.80 -2.27
CA SER A 406 4.50 17.06 -1.33
C SER A 406 5.34 16.49 -0.20
N GLU A 407 5.01 16.85 1.04
CA GLU A 407 5.55 16.22 2.24
C GLU A 407 4.92 14.84 2.47
N ASP A 408 5.20 14.20 3.61
CA ASP A 408 4.63 12.91 4.01
C ASP A 408 3.15 13.04 4.46
N GLU A 409 2.33 13.71 3.65
CA GLU A 409 0.89 13.92 3.87
C GLU A 409 0.07 13.62 2.61
N MET A 410 -1.12 13.05 2.78
CA MET A 410 -1.97 12.66 1.64
C MET A 410 -2.53 13.88 0.91
N TYR A 411 -2.41 13.90 -0.42
CA TYR A 411 -2.99 14.90 -1.32
C TYR A 411 -2.64 16.36 -0.99
N LYS A 412 -1.52 16.60 -0.29
CA LYS A 412 -1.07 17.94 0.04
C LYS A 412 0.08 18.38 -0.84
N LEU A 413 -0.04 19.59 -1.36
CA LEU A 413 1.00 20.29 -2.11
C LEU A 413 1.29 21.62 -1.41
N ASN A 414 2.56 21.91 -1.21
CA ASN A 414 3.07 23.17 -0.69
C ASN A 414 3.97 23.82 -1.75
N ILE A 415 4.04 25.14 -1.79
CA ILE A 415 5.03 25.84 -2.60
C ILE A 415 6.36 25.79 -1.85
N ASP A 416 7.41 25.33 -2.52
CA ASP A 416 8.77 25.41 -2.03
C ASP A 416 9.35 26.81 -2.32
N GLU A 417 9.22 27.72 -1.36
CA GLU A 417 9.70 29.10 -1.50
C GLU A 417 11.24 29.18 -1.64
N ASP A 418 11.99 28.21 -1.12
CA ASP A 418 13.44 28.16 -1.30
C ASP A 418 13.77 27.91 -2.77
N VAL A 419 13.17 26.90 -3.38
CA VAL A 419 13.35 26.54 -4.80
C VAL A 419 12.80 27.63 -5.72
N LYS A 420 11.61 28.16 -5.40
CA LYS A 420 11.01 29.27 -6.15
C LYS A 420 11.91 30.51 -6.17
N SER A 421 12.56 30.84 -5.05
CA SER A 421 13.50 31.97 -4.99
C SER A 421 14.73 31.80 -5.88
N LEU A 422 15.07 30.57 -6.28
CA LEU A 422 16.18 30.26 -7.17
C LEU A 422 15.77 30.20 -8.64
N GLY A 423 14.46 30.16 -8.94
CA GLY A 423 13.94 30.10 -10.32
C GLY A 423 14.31 28.82 -11.08
N ILE A 424 14.64 27.74 -10.36
CA ILE A 424 14.99 26.43 -10.93
C ILE A 424 13.89 25.44 -10.52
N PRO A 425 13.24 24.71 -11.44
CA PRO A 425 12.23 23.72 -11.10
C PRO A 425 12.75 22.64 -10.15
N TYR A 426 11.92 22.15 -9.22
CA TYR A 426 12.36 21.16 -8.22
C TYR A 426 12.90 19.85 -8.81
N TYR A 427 12.52 19.53 -10.04
CA TYR A 427 12.89 18.30 -10.74
C TYR A 427 14.10 18.48 -11.68
N ASP A 428 14.65 19.69 -11.80
CA ASP A 428 15.89 19.96 -12.55
C ASP A 428 17.10 19.78 -11.62
N LYS A 429 18.04 18.90 -11.99
CA LYS A 429 19.26 18.59 -11.20
C LYS A 429 20.10 19.83 -10.88
N LYS A 430 19.98 20.90 -11.69
CA LYS A 430 20.63 22.19 -11.43
C LYS A 430 20.28 22.78 -10.07
N ILE A 431 19.15 22.39 -9.47
CA ILE A 431 18.80 22.82 -8.12
C ILE A 431 19.81 22.30 -7.09
N LEU A 432 20.33 21.08 -7.28
CA LEU A 432 21.36 20.50 -6.41
C LEU A 432 22.69 21.20 -6.63
N ASP A 433 23.12 21.37 -7.89
CA ASP A 433 24.35 22.10 -8.22
C ASP A 433 24.34 23.53 -7.61
N LYS A 434 23.23 24.25 -7.76
CA LYS A 434 23.04 25.58 -7.18
C LYS A 434 23.14 25.55 -5.65
N ALA A 435 22.48 24.59 -5.00
CA ALA A 435 22.52 24.45 -3.55
C ALA A 435 23.92 24.07 -3.03
N ILE A 436 24.67 23.23 -3.76
CA ILE A 436 26.07 22.89 -3.45
C ILE A 436 26.95 24.14 -3.58
N GLY A 437 26.78 24.93 -4.64
CA GLY A 437 27.50 26.20 -4.82
C GLY A 437 27.24 27.22 -3.69
N MET A 438 26.04 27.23 -3.09
CA MET A 438 25.73 28.04 -1.91
C MET A 438 26.52 27.59 -0.67
N LEU A 439 26.71 26.27 -0.51
CA LEU A 439 27.56 25.70 0.53
C LEU A 439 29.04 26.00 0.29
N GLU A 440 29.52 25.87 -0.95
CA GLU A 440 30.92 26.12 -1.33
C GLU A 440 31.34 27.58 -1.17
N SER A 441 30.46 28.52 -1.53
CA SER A 441 30.73 29.96 -1.45
C SER A 441 30.47 30.57 -0.07
N GLY A 442 29.84 29.83 0.85
CA GLY A 442 29.43 30.35 2.16
C GLY A 442 28.21 31.29 2.12
N ASN A 443 27.56 31.44 0.97
CA ASN A 443 26.41 32.34 0.79
C ASN A 443 25.09 31.58 0.92
N ASP A 444 24.23 32.01 1.85
CA ASP A 444 22.89 31.42 2.09
C ASP A 444 22.95 29.89 2.30
N VAL A 445 23.97 29.45 3.04
CA VAL A 445 24.25 28.04 3.38
C VAL A 445 23.04 27.34 3.99
N ALA A 446 22.26 28.05 4.81
CA ALA A 446 21.04 27.51 5.42
C ALA A 446 20.00 27.09 4.37
N LYS A 447 19.76 27.90 3.33
CA LYS A 447 18.88 27.54 2.22
C LYS A 447 19.44 26.37 1.43
N GLY A 448 20.73 26.41 1.07
CA GLY A 448 21.39 25.31 0.37
C GLY A 448 21.22 23.98 1.11
N LYS A 449 21.44 23.95 2.43
CA LYS A 449 21.23 22.74 3.27
C LYS A 449 19.77 22.29 3.28
N ARG A 450 18.80 23.21 3.39
CA ARG A 450 17.36 22.85 3.36
C ARG A 450 16.98 22.19 2.03
N ILE A 451 17.42 22.75 0.92
CA ILE A 451 17.17 22.20 -0.42
C ILE A 451 17.79 20.80 -0.56
N LEU A 452 19.08 20.65 -0.23
CA LEU A 452 19.76 19.36 -0.31
C LEU A 452 19.10 18.30 0.57
N ASN A 453 18.71 18.64 1.80
CA ASN A 453 18.00 17.73 2.70
C ASN A 453 16.60 17.35 2.23
N ARG A 454 15.92 18.26 1.50
CA ARG A 454 14.57 18.03 0.99
C ARG A 454 14.58 17.13 -0.24
N TYR A 455 15.56 17.31 -1.13
CA TYR A 455 15.59 16.68 -2.45
C TYR A 455 16.60 15.55 -2.59
N THR A 456 17.36 15.21 -1.55
CA THR A 456 18.29 14.08 -1.57
C THR A 456 18.16 13.23 -0.31
N MET A 457 18.66 11.99 -0.35
CA MET A 457 18.70 11.09 0.80
C MET A 457 20.07 11.05 1.51
N VAL A 458 21.05 11.76 0.96
CA VAL A 458 22.41 11.79 1.50
C VAL A 458 22.55 12.94 2.49
N ASN A 459 23.55 12.82 3.37
CA ASN A 459 23.92 13.90 4.27
C ASN A 459 25.45 13.88 4.40
N PHE A 460 26.12 14.77 3.67
CA PHE A 460 27.57 14.93 3.77
C PHE A 460 27.94 16.13 4.63
N ASP A 461 29.04 16.00 5.37
CA ASP A 461 29.49 17.00 6.32
C ASP A 461 30.11 18.23 5.63
N THR A 462 30.69 18.06 4.45
CA THR A 462 31.46 19.10 3.77
C THR A 462 30.93 19.39 2.35
N PRO A 463 31.02 20.65 1.87
CA PRO A 463 30.64 20.99 0.50
C PRO A 463 31.38 20.17 -0.57
N GLY A 464 32.67 19.87 -0.35
CA GLY A 464 33.47 19.07 -1.28
C GLY A 464 32.96 17.63 -1.44
N GLN A 465 32.44 17.02 -0.38
CA GLN A 465 31.80 15.69 -0.48
C GLN A 465 30.50 15.75 -1.30
N TRP A 466 29.69 16.79 -1.11
CA TRP A 466 28.49 17.01 -1.92
C TRP A 466 28.83 17.17 -3.40
N ARG A 467 29.83 18.02 -3.72
CA ARG A 467 30.31 18.24 -5.09
C ARG A 467 30.81 16.96 -5.73
N ALA A 468 31.68 16.22 -5.05
CA ALA A 468 32.23 14.97 -5.55
C ALA A 468 31.15 13.91 -5.81
N TRP A 469 30.12 13.82 -4.96
CA TRP A 469 28.98 12.93 -5.18
C TRP A 469 28.14 13.36 -6.38
N PHE A 470 27.82 14.66 -6.49
CA PHE A 470 27.03 15.20 -7.59
C PHE A 470 27.74 14.97 -8.94
N ASP A 471 28.99 15.42 -9.08
CA ASP A 471 29.74 15.32 -10.35
C ASP A 471 29.93 13.86 -10.79
N LYS A 472 30.15 12.95 -9.83
CA LYS A 472 30.34 11.52 -10.11
C LYS A 472 29.06 10.82 -10.57
N HIS A 473 27.90 11.24 -10.06
CA HIS A 473 26.65 10.50 -10.21
C HIS A 473 25.56 11.24 -11.01
N GLU A 474 25.79 12.50 -11.42
CA GLU A 474 24.83 13.34 -12.14
C GLU A 474 24.21 12.62 -13.35
N SER A 475 25.02 11.94 -14.15
CA SER A 475 24.55 11.22 -15.35
C SER A 475 23.56 10.10 -15.08
N LYS A 476 23.61 9.49 -13.88
CA LYS A 476 22.71 8.43 -13.43
C LYS A 476 21.56 8.94 -12.57
N MET A 477 21.57 10.21 -12.20
CA MET A 477 20.58 10.77 -11.31
C MET A 477 19.22 10.91 -12.01
N PHE A 478 18.12 10.67 -11.30
CA PHE A 478 16.76 10.90 -11.79
C PHE A 478 15.87 11.41 -10.66
N PHE A 479 14.79 12.10 -10.99
CA PHE A 479 13.87 12.68 -10.02
C PHE A 479 12.56 11.90 -9.96
N THR A 480 12.08 11.58 -8.76
CA THR A 480 10.82 10.86 -8.55
C THR A 480 9.91 11.60 -7.57
N GLU A 481 8.68 11.90 -8.00
CA GLU A 481 7.66 12.52 -7.14
C GLU A 481 7.05 11.47 -6.23
N THR A 482 6.69 10.32 -6.79
CA THR A 482 6.06 9.23 -6.03
C THR A 482 7.03 8.56 -5.07
N GLY A 483 8.32 8.57 -5.41
CA GLY A 483 9.40 8.12 -4.55
C GLY A 483 9.78 9.09 -3.44
N GLY A 484 9.07 10.22 -3.27
CA GLY A 484 9.26 11.14 -2.14
C GLY A 484 9.83 12.51 -2.47
N TYR A 485 9.80 12.93 -3.74
CA TYR A 485 10.43 14.18 -4.22
C TYR A 485 11.95 14.18 -4.03
N TYR A 486 12.60 13.06 -4.38
CA TYR A 486 14.05 12.92 -4.28
C TYR A 486 14.70 12.78 -5.65
N PHE A 487 15.91 13.31 -5.76
CA PHE A 487 16.90 12.88 -6.74
C PHE A 487 17.57 11.60 -6.23
N LEU A 488 17.37 10.52 -6.97
CA LEU A 488 17.91 9.19 -6.71
C LEU A 488 18.94 8.84 -7.78
N ILE A 489 19.73 7.78 -7.53
CA ILE A 489 20.72 7.27 -8.48
C ILE A 489 20.20 6.00 -9.14
N ASP A 490 20.24 5.92 -10.47
CA ASP A 490 19.94 4.70 -11.23
C ASP A 490 21.05 3.66 -11.02
N THR A 491 20.93 2.90 -9.95
CA THR A 491 21.88 1.85 -9.57
C THR A 491 21.25 0.83 -8.63
N TYR A 492 21.72 -0.41 -8.75
CA TYR A 492 21.45 -1.49 -7.80
C TYR A 492 22.60 -1.71 -6.81
N ASP A 493 23.71 -0.98 -7.00
CA ASP A 493 24.84 -1.01 -6.09
C ASP A 493 24.49 -0.28 -4.79
N LYS A 494 24.27 -1.05 -3.73
CA LYS A 494 23.90 -0.55 -2.39
C LYS A 494 25.04 0.22 -1.71
N THR A 495 26.26 0.22 -2.26
CA THR A 495 27.39 0.99 -1.72
C THR A 495 27.38 2.45 -2.19
N ILE A 496 26.59 2.78 -3.23
CA ILE A 496 26.44 4.15 -3.73
C ILE A 496 25.37 4.86 -2.90
N PRO A 497 25.70 5.99 -2.24
CA PRO A 497 24.73 6.72 -1.47
C PRO A 497 23.76 7.50 -2.37
N GLY A 498 22.52 7.65 -1.91
CA GLY A 498 21.45 8.41 -2.59
C GLY A 498 20.12 7.67 -2.72
N ASN A 499 20.05 6.41 -2.32
CA ASN A 499 18.84 5.57 -2.42
C ASN A 499 18.42 4.97 -1.06
N GLU A 500 18.96 5.48 0.05
CA GLU A 500 18.69 5.02 1.41
C GLU A 500 17.35 5.53 1.92
N TYR A 501 16.27 4.92 1.44
CA TYR A 501 14.95 5.12 2.00
C TYR A 501 14.94 4.85 3.49
N LYS A 502 14.68 5.89 4.28
CA LYS A 502 14.36 5.75 5.70
C LYS A 502 12.98 5.11 5.80
N LYS A 503 12.88 3.89 6.31
CA LYS A 503 11.61 3.17 6.52
C LYS A 503 10.55 4.08 7.16
N PRO A 504 9.52 4.53 6.44
CA PRO A 504 8.44 5.26 7.06
C PRO A 504 7.58 4.27 7.85
N GLY A 505 7.65 4.36 9.18
CA GLY A 505 6.86 3.51 10.08
C GLY A 505 7.62 2.43 10.83
N ILE A 506 8.95 2.40 10.75
CA ILE A 506 9.76 1.97 11.90
C ILE A 506 10.85 3.03 12.08
N GLN A 507 10.45 4.20 12.57
CA GLN A 507 11.31 4.78 13.59
C GLN A 507 11.22 3.75 14.71
N LYS A 508 12.20 2.85 14.81
CA LYS A 508 12.47 2.22 16.10
C LYS A 508 12.75 3.44 16.96
N VAL A 509 11.75 3.89 17.71
CA VAL A 509 11.99 4.71 18.88
C VAL A 509 13.03 3.89 19.64
N SER A 510 14.28 4.32 19.56
CA SER A 510 15.38 3.50 20.02
C SER A 510 15.41 3.65 21.53
N TYR A 511 14.86 2.67 22.22
CA TYR A 511 14.95 2.58 23.68
C TYR A 511 16.33 2.09 24.15
N ASN A 512 17.31 1.95 23.24
CA ASN A 512 18.64 1.40 23.54
C ASN A 512 19.44 2.24 24.54
N LYS A 513 19.10 3.54 24.68
CA LYS A 513 19.67 4.44 25.68
C LYS A 513 19.09 4.21 27.08
N ILE A 514 17.98 3.48 27.20
CA ILE A 514 17.33 3.13 28.46
C ILE A 514 17.72 1.69 28.79
N GLN A 515 18.75 1.54 29.61
CA GLN A 515 19.34 0.26 29.97
C GLN A 515 19.05 -0.08 31.43
N THR A 516 18.55 -1.29 31.68
CA THR A 516 18.39 -1.83 33.02
C THR A 516 19.74 -2.28 33.58
N GLY A 517 19.85 -2.31 34.91
CA GLY A 517 20.96 -2.97 35.59
C GLY A 517 21.05 -4.48 35.33
N LYS A 518 22.06 -5.11 35.94
CA LYS A 518 22.16 -6.58 36.01
C LYS A 518 21.14 -7.12 37.01
N THR A 519 20.66 -8.34 36.77
CA THR A 519 19.82 -9.09 37.71
C THR A 519 20.57 -10.30 38.24
N SER A 520 20.18 -10.79 39.41
CA SER A 520 20.68 -12.02 40.02
C SER A 520 19.53 -12.77 40.69
N HIS A 521 19.80 -13.94 41.29
CA HIS A 521 18.80 -14.66 42.08
C HIS A 521 18.33 -13.84 43.30
N GLU A 522 19.19 -13.03 43.91
CA GLU A 522 18.86 -12.18 45.06
C GLU A 522 18.12 -10.90 44.64
N ASN A 523 18.37 -10.43 43.40
CA ASN A 523 17.77 -9.23 42.82
C ASN A 523 17.18 -9.59 41.45
N ALA A 524 16.04 -10.29 41.49
CA ALA A 524 15.46 -10.90 40.30
C ALA A 524 14.87 -9.89 39.30
N VAL A 525 14.67 -8.63 39.70
CA VAL A 525 14.11 -7.58 38.82
C VAL A 525 14.99 -6.34 38.86
N ALA A 526 15.34 -5.81 37.69
CA ALA A 526 15.96 -4.50 37.53
C ALA A 526 15.04 -3.57 36.74
N VAL A 527 14.86 -2.34 37.22
CA VAL A 527 13.99 -1.33 36.59
C VAL A 527 14.84 -0.18 36.05
N ALA A 528 14.47 0.33 34.87
CA ALA A 528 15.02 1.55 34.31
C ALA A 528 13.91 2.41 33.73
N THR A 529 14.04 3.72 33.88
CA THR A 529 13.12 4.69 33.29
C THR A 529 13.85 5.64 32.34
N GLY A 530 13.13 6.21 31.39
CA GLY A 530 13.70 7.24 30.52
C GLY A 530 12.68 7.91 29.62
N LEU A 531 13.14 8.97 28.97
CA LEU A 531 12.34 9.79 28.08
C LEU A 531 12.85 9.64 26.64
N VAL A 532 11.92 9.52 25.69
CA VAL A 532 12.24 9.59 24.27
C VAL A 532 11.46 10.71 23.61
N ASP A 533 12.16 11.59 22.88
CA ASP A 533 11.55 12.67 22.13
C ASP A 533 11.03 12.16 20.79
N LEU A 534 9.75 12.42 20.51
CA LEU A 534 9.09 12.06 19.24
C LEU A 534 8.99 13.26 18.27
N GLY A 535 9.41 14.45 18.69
CA GLY A 535 9.19 15.71 17.98
C GLY A 535 7.76 16.25 18.15
N ASN A 536 7.50 17.46 17.62
CA ASN A 536 6.17 18.09 17.63
C ASN A 536 5.49 18.14 19.01
N HIS A 537 6.24 18.47 20.06
CA HIS A 537 5.76 18.56 21.45
C HIS A 537 5.21 17.23 22.01
N LYS A 538 5.67 16.09 21.47
CA LYS A 538 5.33 14.74 21.93
C LYS A 538 6.57 14.00 22.42
N LYS A 539 6.41 13.24 23.49
CA LYS A 539 7.47 12.43 24.12
C LYS A 539 6.92 11.10 24.60
N GLU A 540 7.79 10.13 24.85
CA GLU A 540 7.44 8.86 25.48
C GLU A 540 8.19 8.68 26.79
N ILE A 541 7.45 8.41 27.86
CA ILE A 541 8.00 7.94 29.14
C ILE A 541 8.01 6.42 29.11
N VAL A 542 9.17 5.83 29.31
CA VAL A 542 9.40 4.39 29.20
C VAL A 542 9.82 3.86 30.56
N ILE A 543 9.19 2.76 31.00
CA ILE A 543 9.58 1.98 32.17
C ILE A 543 9.93 0.59 31.68
N LYS A 544 11.20 0.22 31.78
CA LYS A 544 11.74 -1.06 31.37
C LYS A 544 12.03 -1.91 32.60
N PHE A 545 11.52 -3.15 32.58
CA PHE A 545 11.87 -4.16 33.57
C PHE A 545 12.73 -5.23 32.89
N LYS A 546 13.75 -5.70 33.60
CA LYS A 546 14.48 -6.90 33.25
C LYS A 546 14.26 -7.91 34.36
N VAL A 547 13.69 -9.05 34.01
CA VAL A 547 13.44 -10.18 34.92
C VAL A 547 14.58 -11.20 34.74
N HIS A 548 15.11 -11.70 35.86
CA HIS A 548 16.17 -12.71 35.85
C HIS A 548 15.67 -14.00 35.19
N PRO A 549 16.48 -14.69 34.37
CA PRO A 549 16.07 -15.94 33.74
C PRO A 549 15.56 -16.96 34.76
N GLY A 550 14.39 -17.56 34.48
CA GLY A 550 13.71 -18.49 35.38
C GLY A 550 12.75 -17.84 36.38
N TYR A 551 12.72 -16.50 36.46
CA TYR A 551 11.75 -15.74 37.25
C TYR A 551 10.70 -15.08 36.38
N HIS A 552 9.59 -14.70 37.00
CA HIS A 552 8.46 -14.04 36.36
C HIS A 552 7.78 -13.01 37.28
N MET A 553 7.20 -11.98 36.67
CA MET A 553 6.30 -11.01 37.32
C MET A 553 4.86 -11.25 36.87
N TYR A 554 3.84 -10.87 37.64
CA TYR A 554 2.46 -11.16 37.27
C TYR A 554 1.83 -10.04 36.43
N ALA A 555 1.32 -10.39 35.24
CA ALA A 555 0.61 -9.50 34.32
C ALA A 555 -0.89 -9.43 34.62
N ASN A 556 -1.47 -10.56 35.02
CA ASN A 556 -2.82 -10.70 35.56
C ASN A 556 -2.81 -11.83 36.58
N VAL A 557 -3.55 -11.69 37.68
CA VAL A 557 -3.66 -12.71 38.72
C VAL A 557 -5.12 -13.15 38.82
N ALA A 558 -5.37 -14.46 38.71
CA ALA A 558 -6.68 -15.05 38.93
C ALA A 558 -7.16 -14.79 40.37
N LYS A 559 -8.47 -14.72 40.59
CA LYS A 559 -9.06 -14.35 41.88
C LYS A 559 -8.64 -15.30 43.01
N GLU A 560 -8.30 -16.54 42.67
CA GLU A 560 -7.93 -17.62 43.57
C GLU A 560 -6.42 -17.69 43.85
N ASP A 561 -5.59 -16.90 43.17
CA ASP A 561 -4.14 -16.89 43.33
C ASP A 561 -3.69 -15.72 44.23
N PRO A 562 -2.75 -15.90 45.18
CA PRO A 562 -2.45 -14.94 46.24
C PRO A 562 -1.39 -13.88 45.85
N TYR A 563 -1.19 -13.62 44.56
CA TYR A 563 -0.13 -12.73 44.06
C TYR A 563 -0.65 -11.32 43.75
N ILE A 564 0.26 -10.35 43.58
CA ILE A 564 -0.12 -9.01 43.11
C ILE A 564 0.20 -8.78 41.63
N VAL A 565 -0.70 -8.07 40.96
CA VAL A 565 -0.52 -7.65 39.56
C VAL A 565 0.54 -6.56 39.47
N THR A 566 1.36 -6.60 38.40
CA THR A 566 2.31 -5.54 38.06
C THR A 566 1.55 -4.29 37.64
N GLU A 567 1.68 -3.21 38.41
CA GLU A 567 1.04 -1.92 38.16
C GLU A 567 2.10 -0.84 37.92
N VAL A 568 1.85 0.02 36.92
CA VAL A 568 2.67 1.20 36.63
C VAL A 568 1.77 2.43 36.62
N LYS A 569 2.06 3.37 37.51
CA LYS A 569 1.44 4.69 37.60
C LYS A 569 2.44 5.76 37.20
N ILE A 570 1.97 6.77 36.46
CA ILE A 570 2.82 7.86 35.98
C ILE A 570 2.12 9.18 36.29
N ASP A 571 2.74 9.98 37.14
CA ASP A 571 2.30 11.34 37.45
C ASP A 571 3.13 12.32 36.64
N LEU A 572 2.44 13.24 35.96
CA LEU A 572 3.06 14.20 35.04
C LEU A 572 3.21 15.58 35.69
N PRO A 573 4.27 16.33 35.33
CA PRO A 573 4.40 17.71 35.76
C PRO A 573 3.38 18.61 35.05
N ALA A 574 3.17 19.81 35.60
CA ALA A 574 2.31 20.82 35.00
C ALA A 574 2.74 21.12 33.54
N GLY A 575 1.77 21.29 32.65
CA GLY A 575 2.01 21.54 31.22
C GLY A 575 2.09 20.30 30.34
N TYR A 576 2.07 19.09 30.92
CA TYR A 576 2.03 17.82 30.18
C TYR A 576 0.74 17.04 30.43
N LYS A 577 0.29 16.31 29.41
CA LYS A 577 -0.86 15.39 29.48
C LYS A 577 -0.53 14.06 28.82
N LYS A 578 -1.10 12.98 29.35
CA LYS A 578 -1.03 11.63 28.76
C LYS A 578 -1.74 11.62 27.41
N VAL A 579 -1.14 10.96 26.42
CA VAL A 579 -1.74 10.68 25.13
C VAL A 579 -1.99 9.17 25.04
N GLY A 580 -3.25 8.77 24.89
CA GLY A 580 -3.62 7.35 24.90
C GLY A 580 -3.49 6.69 26.27
N GLY A 581 -3.83 5.41 26.30
CA GLY A 581 -3.58 4.55 27.44
C GLY A 581 -2.11 4.13 27.55
N LEU A 582 -1.72 3.62 28.72
CA LEU A 582 -0.41 3.02 28.92
C LEU A 582 -0.24 1.81 27.99
N ARG A 583 0.79 1.82 27.15
CA ARG A 583 1.12 0.67 26.30
C ARG A 583 1.80 -0.38 27.17
N MET A 584 1.15 -1.51 27.35
CA MET A 584 1.63 -2.62 28.17
C MET A 584 2.34 -3.68 27.30
N PRO A 585 3.32 -4.41 27.86
CA PRO A 585 4.02 -5.46 27.14
C PRO A 585 3.12 -6.70 26.94
N SER A 586 3.50 -7.56 26.00
CA SER A 586 2.87 -8.89 25.87
C SER A 586 3.20 -9.75 27.10
N PHE A 587 2.29 -10.67 27.43
CA PHE A 587 2.41 -11.59 28.56
C PHE A 587 2.35 -13.05 28.11
N ASN A 588 2.86 -13.93 28.97
CA ASN A 588 2.82 -15.37 28.83
C ASN A 588 1.75 -15.98 29.74
N TYR A 589 1.17 -17.09 29.30
CA TYR A 589 0.23 -17.85 30.10
C TYR A 589 0.96 -18.59 31.23
N PHE A 590 0.42 -18.55 32.45
CA PHE A 590 1.02 -19.22 33.60
C PHE A 590 0.23 -20.45 34.05
N ASN A 591 -1.10 -20.34 34.20
CA ASN A 591 -1.93 -21.45 34.65
C ASN A 591 -3.38 -21.41 34.09
N ASP A 592 -4.08 -22.53 34.26
CA ASP A 592 -5.46 -22.78 33.80
C ASP A 592 -6.54 -21.95 34.49
N LYS A 593 -6.20 -21.32 35.60
CA LYS A 593 -7.07 -20.36 36.30
C LYS A 593 -7.06 -18.97 35.66
N GLY A 594 -6.17 -18.71 34.69
CA GLY A 594 -6.11 -17.44 33.96
C GLY A 594 -5.08 -16.44 34.51
N THR A 595 -4.16 -16.88 35.37
CA THR A 595 -2.98 -16.09 35.74
C THR A 595 -2.03 -16.01 34.55
N THR A 596 -1.47 -14.83 34.33
CA THR A 596 -0.51 -14.56 33.25
C THR A 596 0.66 -13.77 33.78
N VAL A 597 1.81 -13.91 33.13
CA VAL A 597 3.09 -13.44 33.64
C VAL A 597 3.93 -12.72 32.60
N TYR A 598 4.85 -11.90 33.06
CA TYR A 598 5.92 -11.30 32.28
C TYR A 598 7.25 -11.96 32.61
N GLU A 599 8.04 -12.22 31.57
CA GLU A 599 9.36 -12.83 31.66
C GLU A 599 10.33 -12.05 30.78
N ASN A 600 11.63 -12.20 31.03
CA ASN A 600 12.70 -11.53 30.29
C ASN A 600 12.64 -9.98 30.42
N GLU A 601 13.01 -9.26 29.36
CA GLU A 601 12.92 -7.80 29.30
C GLU A 601 11.56 -7.38 28.74
N ILE A 602 10.87 -6.52 29.49
CA ILE A 602 9.56 -5.97 29.13
C ILE A 602 9.55 -4.45 29.28
N MET A 603 8.64 -3.78 28.58
CA MET A 603 8.53 -2.32 28.61
C MET A 603 7.08 -1.86 28.69
N PHE A 604 6.84 -0.92 29.60
CA PHE A 604 5.63 -0.10 29.67
C PHE A 604 5.95 1.27 29.08
N VAL A 605 5.08 1.79 28.22
CA VAL A 605 5.33 3.07 27.56
C VAL A 605 4.11 3.97 27.55
N GLN A 606 4.28 5.20 28.00
CA GLN A 606 3.26 6.24 27.99
C GLN A 606 3.68 7.38 27.07
N GLU A 607 2.91 7.62 26.01
CA GLU A 607 3.04 8.85 25.23
C GLU A 607 2.50 10.04 26.04
N VAL A 608 3.20 11.16 25.97
CA VAL A 608 2.82 12.43 26.60
C VAL A 608 2.94 13.55 25.58
N SER A 609 2.11 14.57 25.72
CA SER A 609 2.17 15.79 24.92
C SER A 609 2.12 17.00 25.83
N GLY A 610 2.87 18.04 25.49
CA GLY A 610 2.97 19.23 26.33
C GLY A 610 4.28 19.96 26.16
N ASN A 611 4.37 21.08 26.85
CA ASN A 611 5.53 21.98 26.86
C ASN A 611 5.79 22.47 28.27
N GLY A 612 7.07 22.72 28.58
CA GLY A 612 7.53 23.13 29.91
C GLY A 612 8.59 22.19 30.45
N LYS A 613 9.14 22.53 31.61
CA LYS A 613 10.13 21.73 32.32
C LYS A 613 9.54 21.19 33.62
N GLY A 614 9.86 19.96 33.95
CA GLY A 614 9.43 19.34 35.20
C GLY A 614 9.85 17.89 35.32
N GLU A 615 9.36 17.23 36.36
CA GLU A 615 9.67 15.84 36.67
C GLU A 615 8.40 15.01 36.60
N ALA A 616 8.45 13.90 35.84
CA ALA A 616 7.43 12.87 35.90
C ALA A 616 7.84 11.79 36.92
N VAL A 617 6.88 11.33 37.71
CA VAL A 617 7.09 10.29 38.72
C VAL A 617 6.44 9.00 38.24
N CYS A 618 7.25 7.97 38.03
CA CYS A 618 6.81 6.62 37.67
C CYS A 618 6.80 5.76 38.94
N SER A 619 5.62 5.41 39.43
CA SER A 619 5.41 4.48 40.54
C SER A 619 5.18 3.07 40.01
N VAL A 620 5.94 2.09 40.51
CA VAL A 620 5.80 0.69 40.12
C VAL A 620 5.49 -0.19 41.33
N SER A 621 4.54 -1.11 41.15
CA SER A 621 4.23 -2.15 42.14
C SER A 621 4.26 -3.51 41.44
N TYR A 622 4.95 -4.49 42.01
CA TYR A 622 5.06 -5.82 41.41
C TYR A 622 5.48 -6.88 42.43
N GLN A 623 5.23 -8.13 42.08
CA GLN A 623 5.80 -9.28 42.78
C GLN A 623 6.48 -10.20 41.76
N CYS A 624 7.62 -10.76 42.16
CA CYS A 624 8.45 -11.62 41.34
C CYS A 624 8.63 -12.99 42.01
N CYS A 625 8.50 -14.07 41.25
CA CYS A 625 8.66 -15.44 41.73
C CYS A 625 9.43 -16.28 40.72
N ASP A 626 9.96 -17.42 41.17
CA ASP A 626 10.32 -18.57 40.32
C ASP A 626 9.54 -19.81 40.81
N SER A 627 9.97 -21.01 40.39
CA SER A 627 9.37 -22.28 40.79
C SER A 627 9.60 -22.69 42.27
N GLN A 628 10.50 -22.02 42.99
CA GLN A 628 10.97 -22.38 44.33
C GLN A 628 10.72 -21.28 45.37
N ILE A 629 10.72 -20.01 44.97
CA ILE A 629 10.60 -18.85 45.86
C ILE A 629 9.75 -17.74 45.23
N CYS A 630 9.01 -17.03 46.08
CA CYS A 630 8.36 -15.77 45.76
C CYS A 630 8.94 -14.66 46.64
N PHE A 631 9.34 -13.55 46.04
CA PHE A 631 9.81 -12.38 46.79
C PHE A 631 8.63 -11.62 47.42
N PRO A 632 8.88 -10.88 48.52
CA PRO A 632 7.93 -9.90 49.02
C PRO A 632 7.52 -8.91 47.92
N PRO A 633 6.25 -8.48 47.86
CA PRO A 633 5.81 -7.46 46.93
C PRO A 633 6.61 -6.15 47.06
N VAL A 634 7.01 -5.59 45.92
CA VAL A 634 7.46 -4.20 45.82
C VAL A 634 6.22 -3.34 45.59
N ILE A 635 6.02 -2.32 46.44
CA ILE A 635 4.83 -1.47 46.42
C ILE A 635 5.25 -0.01 46.29
N ASP A 636 4.71 0.68 45.29
CA ASP A 636 4.87 2.13 45.05
C ASP A 636 6.34 2.59 45.01
N ASP A 637 7.21 1.80 44.37
CA ASP A 637 8.61 2.18 44.17
C ASP A 637 8.72 3.26 43.08
N LYS A 638 9.44 4.35 43.37
CA LYS A 638 9.32 5.62 42.61
C LYS A 638 10.57 5.96 41.83
N TYR A 639 10.37 6.19 40.54
CA TYR A 639 11.41 6.57 39.59
C TYR A 639 11.08 7.92 38.98
N LYS A 640 12.06 8.82 38.98
CA LYS A 640 11.90 10.19 38.47
C LYS A 640 12.46 10.29 37.06
N VAL A 641 11.73 10.95 36.17
CA VAL A 641 12.14 11.21 34.78
C VAL A 641 12.03 12.70 34.51
N GLU A 642 13.16 13.35 34.25
CA GLU A 642 13.16 14.76 33.83
C GLU A 642 12.53 14.90 32.45
N ILE A 643 11.64 15.88 32.32
CA ILE A 643 10.97 16.24 31.07
C ILE A 643 11.29 17.70 30.77
N ASN A 644 12.06 17.94 29.70
CA ASN A 644 12.56 19.27 29.29
C ASN A 644 12.09 19.73 27.92
#